data_AF-A0A9D7GSX0-F1
#
_entry.id   AF-A0A9D7GSX0-F1
#
_cell.length_a   1.000
_cell.length_b   1.000
_cell.length_c   1.000
_cell.angle_alpha   90.00
_cell.angle_beta   90.00
_cell.angle_gamma   90.00
#
_symmetry.space_group_name_H-M   'P 1'
#
loop_
_entity.id
_entity.type
_entity.pdbx_description
1 polymer ?
#
loop_
_entity_poly.entity_id
_entity_poly.type
_entity_poly.pdbx_seq_one_letter_code
_entity_poly.pdbx_strand_id
1 'polypeptide(L)'
;MRVIPIIVAALAVAALPRAAAAQSPAPVRVWTGVLTLPTYDEGPPDINPPFDLLQPPGRPNYPYTLRDALTNVRRPVAWRALYLENEYLKCSVLPDLGGHLYSCTDKVNGVEMFYANSAMKFSNIAYRGSWAAFGIEFNFPVSHNWVTTSPVDFATASHADGSASIYVGSVDRPYGMQWTVQLTLHPGRSVLEQHTTLYNRSDVRRRFYWWTNAAVRAYDDTRILYPMKYTASHGFADVDTWPVDSRGTDNSVLRNHAYGPVSRFAHGSREGFMAVWNPGTNAGVAHYASPEELPAKKIWSWGVNADAMDWRRQLSDDSSAYVEIQAGLFRDQETYGFLQPLDQVSFTEYWMPLRDLGGLTRMNPNVAMYMERVPVSADSAEVRVSLQVSRTYQTASIQFGVGSALNSLSVHLTPDSVLHRSVRIAAGAPPVTLSMLADDHGAILRHTEGSFDYLPDSLIRLGKQPAIAWPAPNQRTAGDWFSYGEQREVNGDMLGALHAYRRGVALNADDTNGARAAARLTVTLGYFREGESLATRALARQPADHEIAYYRGIARLALGDSARAMLDFEQARQYGPLREVALLGMLRAAPLISTGRANHLRRFIEAARSAQSPRLREMAALAAWNDSSMVGTNWSWGFDPKELVRGLDDRTSVVARFVRHVTGTPDSTLMRHLAGDPARVLQLAEASEGLGGGEILEFVLPRLPDDESVVRERGLPHPRRHALVAYHRAFARRTNDTWAGERLDSAATLPLTYVFPNGQRDREVLEWALRVRPRDSSARYLLGMLAMQRGDIGAAVAMWDSVRAVRPTGVPALYRNLGYALLLSGDTARAAEVFAAGIGAEPDNPAVWVGHDSLSVLTGRGIAERAAALDRYPDKATMPTALVYRYARLLAAAGRFDEAERLFVGRFLSRVEGGTNPRGVWLEVRLARADSLAARGACADARRVLASLARPVRTLPFTRDGMAEQLRTPALARHVAEVSARCTRR
;
A
#
# COMPACT_ATOMS: atom_id res chain seq x y z
N MET A 1 -87.07 -46.78 -29.58
CA MET A 1 -85.94 -45.84 -29.79
C MET A 1 -85.59 -45.18 -28.47
N ARG A 2 -84.28 -45.11 -28.16
CA ARG A 2 -83.56 -44.40 -27.07
C ARG A 2 -82.71 -45.31 -26.17
N VAL A 3 -81.52 -45.52 -26.73
CA VAL A 3 -80.16 -45.79 -26.22
C VAL A 3 -79.86 -45.45 -24.75
N ILE A 4 -79.09 -46.34 -24.09
CA ILE A 4 -78.31 -46.14 -22.86
C ILE A 4 -76.79 -46.25 -23.24
N PRO A 5 -75.81 -45.93 -22.37
CA PRO A 5 -75.13 -44.64 -22.18
C PRO A 5 -73.62 -44.69 -22.52
N ILE A 6 -72.91 -43.56 -22.56
CA ILE A 6 -71.45 -43.55 -22.36
C ILE A 6 -71.05 -42.34 -21.50
N ILE A 7 -70.56 -42.63 -20.29
CA ILE A 7 -69.82 -41.70 -19.44
C ILE A 7 -68.35 -41.77 -19.91
N VAL A 8 -67.81 -40.64 -20.38
CA VAL A 8 -66.39 -40.52 -20.73
C VAL A 8 -65.66 -39.85 -19.57
N ALA A 9 -64.77 -40.61 -18.93
CA ALA A 9 -63.75 -40.08 -18.02
C ALA A 9 -62.63 -39.43 -18.85
N ALA A 10 -62.41 -38.13 -18.66
CA ALA A 10 -61.31 -37.41 -19.28
C ALA A 10 -60.02 -37.65 -18.48
N LEU A 11 -59.08 -38.43 -19.03
CA LEU A 11 -57.69 -38.48 -18.57
C LEU A 11 -57.00 -37.16 -18.93
N ALA A 12 -56.69 -36.33 -17.92
CA ALA A 12 -55.75 -35.24 -18.07
C ALA A 12 -54.33 -35.82 -18.17
N VAL A 13 -53.78 -35.86 -19.38
CA VAL A 13 -52.35 -36.13 -19.60
C VAL A 13 -51.57 -34.94 -19.05
N ALA A 14 -50.92 -35.11 -17.91
CA ALA A 14 -49.95 -34.16 -17.40
C ALA A 14 -48.81 -34.04 -18.41
N ALA A 15 -48.68 -32.87 -19.03
CA ALA A 15 -47.50 -32.54 -19.81
C ALA A 15 -46.30 -32.49 -18.85
N LEU A 16 -45.42 -33.50 -18.96
CA LEU A 16 -44.09 -33.47 -18.35
C LEU A 16 -43.40 -32.16 -18.77
N PRO A 17 -42.82 -31.37 -17.84
CA PRO A 17 -42.01 -30.24 -18.23
C PRO A 17 -40.84 -30.78 -19.05
N ARG A 18 -40.77 -30.35 -20.30
CA ARG A 18 -39.63 -30.58 -21.17
C ARG A 18 -38.41 -30.05 -20.41
N ALA A 19 -37.54 -30.94 -19.96
CA ALA A 19 -36.25 -30.55 -19.39
C ALA A 19 -35.56 -29.66 -20.44
N ALA A 20 -35.53 -28.35 -20.19
CA ALA A 20 -34.67 -27.46 -20.93
C ALA A 20 -33.27 -28.01 -20.71
N ALA A 21 -32.61 -28.50 -21.76
CA ALA A 21 -31.22 -28.90 -21.69
C ALA A 21 -30.46 -27.70 -21.09
N ALA A 22 -29.93 -27.87 -19.88
CA ALA A 22 -29.15 -26.85 -19.22
C ALA A 22 -27.99 -26.49 -20.15
N GLN A 23 -28.07 -25.31 -20.78
CA GLN A 23 -26.94 -24.79 -21.54
C GLN A 23 -25.78 -24.68 -20.56
N SER A 24 -24.65 -25.31 -20.90
CA SER A 24 -23.42 -25.15 -20.12
C SER A 24 -23.12 -23.66 -19.99
N PRO A 25 -22.75 -23.18 -18.79
CA PRO A 25 -22.47 -21.76 -18.58
C PRO A 25 -21.41 -21.26 -19.56
N ALA A 26 -21.57 -20.02 -20.01
CA ALA A 26 -20.68 -19.46 -21.01
C ALA A 26 -19.28 -19.22 -20.40
N PRO A 27 -18.20 -19.39 -21.17
CA PRO A 27 -16.86 -19.04 -20.69
C PRO A 27 -16.79 -17.59 -20.24
N VAL A 28 -16.02 -17.33 -19.19
CA VAL A 28 -15.79 -16.00 -18.66
C VAL A 28 -15.04 -15.16 -19.68
N ARG A 29 -15.53 -13.94 -19.88
CA ARG A 29 -14.89 -12.97 -20.75
C ARG A 29 -13.86 -12.15 -19.98
N VAL A 30 -12.69 -11.97 -20.56
CA VAL A 30 -11.66 -11.03 -20.10
C VAL A 30 -11.19 -10.15 -21.25
N TRP A 31 -11.13 -8.84 -21.06
CA TRP A 31 -10.66 -7.91 -22.09
C TRP A 31 -10.12 -6.60 -21.49
N THR A 32 -9.33 -5.89 -22.29
CA THR A 32 -8.91 -4.51 -21.99
C THR A 32 -9.82 -3.52 -22.72
N GLY A 33 -10.24 -2.47 -22.02
CA GLY A 33 -11.01 -1.36 -22.57
C GLY A 33 -10.62 -0.04 -21.94
N VAL A 34 -11.51 0.94 -22.04
CA VAL A 34 -11.33 2.30 -21.52
C VAL A 34 -12.53 2.68 -20.68
N LEU A 35 -12.28 3.24 -19.49
CA LEU A 35 -13.28 3.84 -18.63
C LEU A 35 -13.01 5.35 -18.53
N THR A 36 -13.91 6.16 -19.07
CA THR A 36 -13.77 7.62 -19.00
C THR A 36 -14.39 8.13 -17.71
N LEU A 37 -13.57 8.68 -16.80
CA LEU A 37 -14.02 9.22 -15.52
C LEU A 37 -13.66 10.69 -15.39
N PRO A 38 -14.56 11.52 -14.82
CA PRO A 38 -14.15 12.80 -14.28
C PRO A 38 -13.01 12.63 -13.28
N THR A 39 -11.92 13.34 -13.49
CA THR A 39 -10.70 13.23 -12.69
C THR A 39 -10.23 14.62 -12.34
N TYR A 40 -9.86 14.81 -11.08
CA TYR A 40 -9.22 16.02 -10.60
C TYR A 40 -7.72 15.89 -10.80
N ASP A 41 -7.11 16.86 -11.47
CA ASP A 41 -5.70 16.80 -11.81
C ASP A 41 -4.79 16.95 -10.58
N GLU A 42 -3.61 16.36 -10.70
CA GLU A 42 -2.47 16.62 -9.84
C GLU A 42 -1.48 17.53 -10.58
N GLY A 43 -0.82 18.41 -9.84
CA GLY A 43 0.37 19.12 -10.26
C GLY A 43 1.58 18.19 -10.42
N PRO A 44 2.77 18.74 -10.71
CA PRO A 44 3.99 17.94 -10.78
C PRO A 44 4.30 17.30 -9.41
N PRO A 45 4.88 16.09 -9.37
CA PRO A 45 5.39 15.49 -8.15
C PRO A 45 6.49 16.34 -7.49
N ASP A 46 6.69 16.17 -6.19
CA ASP A 46 7.75 16.84 -5.44
C ASP A 46 9.13 16.42 -5.99
N ILE A 47 9.93 17.42 -6.35
CA ILE A 47 11.30 17.25 -6.85
C ILE A 47 12.28 16.85 -5.74
N ASN A 48 11.91 17.07 -4.47
CA ASN A 48 12.77 16.83 -3.33
C ASN A 48 12.73 15.34 -2.92
N PRO A 49 13.88 14.67 -2.77
CA PRO A 49 13.91 13.31 -2.26
C PRO A 49 13.39 13.24 -0.81
N PRO A 50 12.39 12.38 -0.50
CA PRO A 50 11.82 12.25 0.83
C PRO A 50 12.66 11.29 1.69
N PHE A 51 13.90 11.69 1.99
CA PHE A 51 14.83 10.92 2.82
C PHE A 51 14.20 10.54 4.17
N ASP A 52 14.43 9.31 4.62
CA ASP A 52 13.83 8.79 5.86
C ASP A 52 14.18 9.65 7.08
N LEU A 53 15.40 10.23 7.12
CA LEU A 53 15.86 11.15 8.16
C LEU A 53 15.04 12.46 8.25
N LEU A 54 14.30 12.80 7.19
CA LEU A 54 13.48 14.01 7.11
C LEU A 54 11.98 13.68 7.19
N GLN A 55 11.62 12.41 7.40
CA GLN A 55 10.25 11.94 7.54
C GLN A 55 9.99 11.48 8.98
N PRO A 56 8.71 11.40 9.41
CA PRO A 56 8.39 10.73 10.67
C PRO A 56 8.97 9.31 10.72
N PRO A 57 9.54 8.87 11.87
CA PRO A 57 10.07 7.53 12.01
C PRO A 57 9.06 6.45 11.60
N GLY A 58 9.50 5.46 10.82
CA GLY A 58 8.66 4.35 10.36
C GLY A 58 7.73 4.67 9.18
N ARG A 59 7.81 5.87 8.58
CA ARG A 59 7.11 6.22 7.34
C ARG A 59 8.06 6.49 6.16
N PRO A 60 8.78 5.47 5.65
CA PRO A 60 9.69 5.65 4.53
C PRO A 60 8.92 5.89 3.23
N ASN A 61 9.44 6.81 2.40
CA ASN A 61 8.92 7.11 1.06
C ASN A 61 10.00 7.02 -0.01
N TYR A 62 11.27 7.21 0.35
CA TYR A 62 12.38 7.10 -0.58
C TYR A 62 12.46 5.67 -1.18
N PRO A 63 12.62 5.50 -2.50
CA PRO A 63 12.96 6.50 -3.53
C PRO A 63 11.75 6.96 -4.39
N TYR A 64 10.53 6.93 -3.87
CA TYR A 64 9.39 7.51 -4.58
C TYR A 64 9.39 9.05 -4.46
N THR A 65 8.80 9.71 -5.46
CA THR A 65 8.40 11.12 -5.37
C THR A 65 7.12 11.27 -4.55
N LEU A 66 6.99 12.37 -3.81
CA LEU A 66 5.70 12.72 -3.21
C LEU A 66 4.77 13.32 -4.28
N ARG A 67 3.48 13.12 -4.12
CA ARG A 67 2.37 13.53 -4.99
C ARG A 67 1.33 14.28 -4.16
N ASP A 68 1.73 15.42 -3.60
CA ASP A 68 0.93 16.23 -2.69
C ASP A 68 0.46 17.57 -3.30
N ALA A 69 0.87 17.86 -4.54
CA ALA A 69 0.43 18.99 -5.35
C ALA A 69 -0.98 18.77 -5.94
N LEU A 70 -1.99 18.65 -5.09
CA LEU A 70 -3.37 18.38 -5.52
C LEU A 70 -4.05 19.65 -6.06
N THR A 71 -4.95 19.50 -7.05
CA THR A 71 -5.69 20.62 -7.65
C THR A 71 -7.21 20.41 -7.59
N ASN A 72 -7.97 21.48 -7.84
CA ASN A 72 -9.42 21.42 -8.06
C ASN A 72 -9.80 21.45 -9.55
N VAL A 73 -8.85 21.24 -10.47
CA VAL A 73 -9.10 21.24 -11.92
C VAL A 73 -9.67 19.89 -12.32
N ARG A 74 -10.91 19.87 -12.80
CA ARG A 74 -11.65 18.67 -13.18
C ARG A 74 -11.67 18.50 -14.70
N ARG A 75 -11.32 17.32 -15.20
CA ARG A 75 -11.44 16.96 -16.62
C ARG A 75 -11.79 15.48 -16.82
N PRO A 76 -12.41 15.11 -17.95
CA PRO A 76 -12.55 13.70 -18.31
C PRO A 76 -11.18 13.09 -18.60
N VAL A 77 -10.91 11.92 -18.03
CA VAL A 77 -9.70 11.12 -18.31
C VAL A 77 -10.13 9.72 -18.74
N ALA A 78 -9.58 9.26 -19.86
CA ALA A 78 -9.78 7.93 -20.42
C ALA A 78 -8.81 6.95 -19.75
N TRP A 79 -9.24 6.34 -18.64
CA TRP A 79 -8.44 5.37 -17.90
C TRP A 79 -8.45 4.00 -18.59
N ARG A 80 -7.31 3.31 -18.63
CA ARG A 80 -7.31 1.90 -19.03
C ARG A 80 -8.09 1.09 -18.00
N ALA A 81 -8.96 0.21 -18.46
CA ALA A 81 -9.73 -0.68 -17.61
C ALA A 81 -9.60 -2.12 -18.10
N LEU A 82 -9.39 -3.05 -17.16
CA LEU A 82 -9.42 -4.48 -17.41
C LEU A 82 -10.76 -5.00 -16.90
N TYR A 83 -11.45 -5.81 -17.69
CA TYR A 83 -12.78 -6.32 -17.36
C TYR A 83 -12.80 -7.83 -17.23
N LEU A 84 -13.55 -8.32 -16.25
CA LEU A 84 -13.97 -9.72 -16.10
C LEU A 84 -15.49 -9.76 -16.09
N GLU A 85 -16.09 -10.66 -16.87
CA GLU A 85 -17.54 -10.80 -16.91
C GLU A 85 -17.97 -12.26 -17.09
N ASN A 86 -18.89 -12.72 -16.23
CA ASN A 86 -19.64 -13.97 -16.39
C ASN A 86 -21.16 -13.70 -16.37
N GLU A 87 -21.99 -14.71 -16.13
CA GLU A 87 -23.45 -14.58 -16.09
C GLU A 87 -23.94 -13.63 -14.99
N TYR A 88 -23.23 -13.59 -13.86
CA TYR A 88 -23.69 -12.93 -12.63
C TYR A 88 -22.93 -11.67 -12.28
N LEU A 89 -21.63 -11.60 -12.60
CA LEU A 89 -20.74 -10.53 -12.18
C LEU A 89 -20.06 -9.86 -13.36
N LYS A 90 -19.91 -8.54 -13.28
CA LYS A 90 -19.07 -7.75 -14.18
C LYS A 90 -18.15 -6.85 -13.37
N CYS A 91 -16.87 -7.20 -13.29
CA CYS A 91 -15.88 -6.44 -12.55
C CYS A 91 -14.98 -5.61 -13.48
N SER A 92 -14.47 -4.49 -12.97
CA SER A 92 -13.49 -3.65 -13.64
C SER A 92 -12.30 -3.32 -12.73
N VAL A 93 -11.10 -3.33 -13.30
CA VAL A 93 -9.83 -3.09 -12.60
C VAL A 93 -9.08 -1.95 -13.31
N LEU A 94 -8.53 -1.01 -12.56
CA LEU A 94 -7.82 0.16 -13.07
C LEU A 94 -6.30 -0.01 -12.86
N PRO A 95 -5.57 -0.62 -13.82
CA PRO A 95 -4.12 -0.82 -13.70
C PRO A 95 -3.33 0.48 -13.62
N ASP A 96 -3.88 1.60 -14.10
CA ASP A 96 -3.23 2.91 -14.07
C ASP A 96 -3.41 3.63 -12.71
N LEU A 97 -4.25 3.09 -11.83
CA LEU A 97 -4.54 3.59 -10.49
C LEU A 97 -4.34 2.44 -9.48
N GLY A 98 -3.10 2.04 -9.25
CA GLY A 98 -2.72 1.05 -8.24
C GLY A 98 -3.19 -0.38 -8.48
N GLY A 99 -3.84 -0.65 -9.63
CA GLY A 99 -4.46 -1.95 -9.89
C GLY A 99 -5.73 -2.17 -9.09
N HIS A 100 -6.35 -1.11 -8.58
CA HIS A 100 -7.59 -1.20 -7.80
C HIS A 100 -8.68 -1.91 -8.59
N LEU A 101 -9.43 -2.80 -7.92
CA LEU A 101 -10.72 -3.23 -8.43
C LEU A 101 -11.69 -2.08 -8.24
N TYR A 102 -12.08 -1.39 -9.31
CA TYR A 102 -12.89 -0.18 -9.23
C TYR A 102 -14.37 -0.49 -9.01
N SER A 103 -14.93 -1.42 -9.79
CA SER A 103 -16.34 -1.79 -9.71
C SER A 103 -16.51 -3.30 -9.83
N CYS A 104 -17.57 -3.84 -9.23
CA CYS A 104 -18.07 -5.14 -9.61
C CYS A 104 -19.59 -5.16 -9.45
N THR A 105 -20.28 -5.17 -10.58
CA THR A 105 -21.74 -5.11 -10.64
C THR A 105 -22.31 -6.52 -10.50
N ASP A 106 -23.26 -6.68 -9.59
CA ASP A 106 -24.15 -7.83 -9.58
C ASP A 106 -25.19 -7.67 -10.70
N LYS A 107 -25.08 -8.49 -11.75
CA LYS A 107 -25.94 -8.42 -12.94
C LYS A 107 -27.37 -8.88 -12.65
N VAL A 108 -27.63 -9.54 -11.53
CA VAL A 108 -28.97 -10.02 -11.15
C VAL A 108 -29.86 -8.85 -10.74
N ASN A 109 -29.34 -7.90 -9.98
CA ASN A 109 -30.10 -6.74 -9.48
C ASN A 109 -29.55 -5.38 -9.94
N GLY A 110 -28.41 -5.34 -10.63
CA GLY A 110 -27.76 -4.13 -11.13
C GLY A 110 -27.01 -3.31 -10.07
N VAL A 111 -26.84 -3.83 -8.85
CA VAL A 111 -26.19 -3.10 -7.74
C VAL A 111 -24.68 -3.31 -7.75
N GLU A 112 -23.93 -2.26 -7.46
CA GLU A 112 -22.47 -2.33 -7.28
C GLU A 112 -22.10 -2.93 -5.93
N MET A 113 -21.18 -3.90 -5.93
CA MET A 113 -20.60 -4.47 -4.71
C MET A 113 -19.70 -3.46 -3.98
N PHE A 114 -19.00 -2.61 -4.72
CA PHE A 114 -17.99 -1.70 -4.19
C PHE A 114 -18.33 -0.24 -4.51
N TYR A 115 -17.65 0.69 -3.82
CA TYR A 115 -17.82 2.11 -4.03
C TYR A 115 -17.17 2.54 -5.36
N ALA A 116 -17.93 2.40 -6.44
CA ALA A 116 -17.59 2.93 -7.76
C ALA A 116 -17.80 4.46 -7.78
N ASN A 117 -16.83 5.20 -7.23
CA ASN A 117 -16.92 6.65 -7.10
C ASN A 117 -17.03 7.33 -8.47
N SER A 118 -18.04 8.18 -8.63
CA SER A 118 -18.34 8.87 -9.89
C SER A 118 -17.24 9.81 -10.40
N ALA A 119 -16.26 10.15 -9.55
CA ALA A 119 -15.11 10.95 -9.92
C ALA A 119 -13.84 10.53 -9.16
N MET A 120 -12.69 10.65 -9.81
CA MET A 120 -11.38 10.48 -9.20
C MET A 120 -10.97 11.80 -8.53
N LYS A 121 -11.20 11.89 -7.21
CA LYS A 121 -10.85 13.05 -6.38
C LYS A 121 -9.70 12.71 -5.44
N PHE A 122 -8.52 13.22 -5.76
CA PHE A 122 -7.33 12.98 -4.95
C PHE A 122 -7.30 13.86 -3.69
N SER A 123 -6.89 13.26 -2.57
CA SER A 123 -6.69 13.89 -1.27
C SER A 123 -5.38 13.42 -0.65
N ASN A 124 -4.82 14.21 0.28
CA ASN A 124 -3.51 13.93 0.88
C ASN A 124 -3.67 12.97 2.08
N ILE A 125 -3.69 11.67 1.79
CA ILE A 125 -3.98 10.56 2.72
C ILE A 125 -2.90 9.47 2.64
N ALA A 126 -2.49 9.06 1.42
CA ALA A 126 -1.54 7.97 1.25
C ALA A 126 -0.10 8.36 1.61
N TYR A 127 0.80 7.37 1.66
CA TYR A 127 2.22 7.57 1.96
C TYR A 127 2.88 8.66 1.10
N ARG A 128 2.52 8.73 -0.19
CA ARG A 128 3.00 9.74 -1.13
C ARG A 128 2.07 10.94 -1.25
N GLY A 129 1.04 11.06 -0.42
CA GLY A 129 0.01 12.09 -0.49
C GLY A 129 -1.22 11.62 -1.27
N SER A 130 -1.17 11.65 -2.61
CA SER A 130 -2.32 11.40 -3.48
C SER A 130 -3.00 10.04 -3.26
N TRP A 131 -4.28 10.09 -2.89
CA TRP A 131 -5.17 8.95 -2.68
C TRP A 131 -6.61 9.32 -3.07
N ALA A 132 -7.41 8.36 -3.52
CA ALA A 132 -8.83 8.57 -3.80
C ALA A 132 -9.67 7.38 -3.31
N ALA A 133 -10.91 7.66 -2.89
CA ALA A 133 -11.82 6.66 -2.32
C ALA A 133 -12.61 5.93 -3.42
N PHE A 134 -12.28 4.67 -3.69
CA PHE A 134 -13.06 3.79 -4.56
C PHE A 134 -12.64 2.33 -4.42
N GLY A 135 -13.56 1.42 -4.76
CA GLY A 135 -13.21 0.03 -5.08
C GLY A 135 -12.49 -0.74 -3.96
N ILE A 136 -11.59 -1.65 -4.37
CA ILE A 136 -10.65 -2.36 -3.50
C ILE A 136 -9.23 -1.89 -3.76
N GLU A 137 -8.54 -1.49 -2.70
CA GLU A 137 -7.11 -1.23 -2.67
C GLU A 137 -6.32 -2.41 -2.07
N PHE A 138 -5.20 -2.74 -2.69
CA PHE A 138 -4.27 -3.78 -2.24
C PHE A 138 -3.06 -3.15 -1.55
N ASN A 139 -2.95 -3.32 -0.23
CA ASN A 139 -1.92 -2.65 0.58
C ASN A 139 -0.73 -3.55 0.91
N PHE A 140 0.39 -3.31 0.23
CA PHE A 140 1.67 -3.96 0.50
C PHE A 140 2.84 -3.06 0.10
N PRO A 141 3.94 -3.02 0.90
CA PRO A 141 4.10 -3.48 2.28
C PRO A 141 3.73 -2.37 3.29
N VAL A 142 2.93 -1.39 2.86
CA VAL A 142 2.41 -0.29 3.69
C VAL A 142 0.97 0.03 3.27
N SER A 143 0.23 0.73 4.13
CA SER A 143 -1.12 1.24 3.84
C SER A 143 -1.26 2.72 4.22
N HIS A 144 -1.86 3.59 3.39
CA HIS A 144 -2.23 3.31 2.00
C HIS A 144 -0.98 3.13 1.10
N ASN A 145 -1.07 2.22 0.13
CA ASN A 145 0.07 1.76 -0.68
C ASN A 145 0.80 2.90 -1.42
N TRP A 146 2.13 2.84 -1.56
CA TRP A 146 2.92 3.77 -2.38
C TRP A 146 2.47 3.86 -3.84
N VAL A 147 1.89 2.80 -4.39
CA VAL A 147 1.45 2.79 -5.80
C VAL A 147 -0.07 2.97 -5.95
N THR A 148 -0.79 3.35 -4.89
CA THR A 148 -2.27 3.46 -4.88
C THR A 148 -2.85 4.28 -6.05
N THR A 149 -2.19 5.36 -6.47
CA THR A 149 -2.59 6.20 -7.62
C THR A 149 -1.60 6.13 -8.79
N SER A 150 -0.80 5.05 -8.87
CA SER A 150 0.29 4.85 -9.84
C SER A 150 0.00 3.69 -10.78
N PRO A 151 0.53 3.69 -12.03
CA PRO A 151 0.43 2.53 -12.90
C PRO A 151 1.19 1.32 -12.33
N VAL A 152 0.55 0.15 -12.35
CA VAL A 152 1.12 -1.13 -11.88
C VAL A 152 1.30 -2.14 -13.03
N ASP A 153 1.96 -3.25 -12.74
CA ASP A 153 2.10 -4.35 -13.69
C ASP A 153 0.77 -5.13 -13.76
N PHE A 154 0.39 -5.60 -14.95
CA PHE A 154 -0.83 -6.37 -15.12
C PHE A 154 -0.73 -7.40 -16.25
N ALA A 155 -1.61 -8.41 -16.19
CA ALA A 155 -1.82 -9.40 -17.24
C ALA A 155 -3.26 -9.94 -17.22
N THR A 156 -3.67 -10.62 -18.28
CA THR A 156 -4.96 -11.31 -18.36
C THR A 156 -4.75 -12.76 -18.81
N ALA A 157 -5.60 -13.67 -18.38
CA ALA A 157 -5.58 -15.06 -18.79
C ALA A 157 -7.00 -15.63 -18.93
N SER A 158 -7.18 -16.50 -19.93
CA SER A 158 -8.32 -17.43 -20.01
C SER A 158 -7.82 -18.84 -19.75
N HIS A 159 -8.63 -19.66 -19.10
CA HIS A 159 -8.26 -20.99 -18.62
C HIS A 159 -9.09 -22.08 -19.30
N ALA A 160 -8.60 -23.33 -19.24
CA ALA A 160 -9.20 -24.46 -19.93
C ALA A 160 -10.59 -24.86 -19.37
N ASP A 161 -10.86 -24.54 -18.10
CA ASP A 161 -12.15 -24.75 -17.43
C ASP A 161 -13.20 -23.66 -17.76
N GLY A 162 -12.84 -22.71 -18.63
CA GLY A 162 -13.69 -21.57 -19.00
C GLY A 162 -13.62 -20.39 -18.03
N SER A 163 -12.87 -20.48 -16.93
CA SER A 163 -12.60 -19.34 -16.06
C SER A 163 -11.64 -18.34 -16.72
N ALA A 164 -11.59 -17.11 -16.19
CA ALA A 164 -10.64 -16.11 -16.62
C ALA A 164 -10.15 -15.26 -15.44
N SER A 165 -8.92 -14.77 -15.56
CA SER A 165 -8.27 -13.99 -14.50
C SER A 165 -7.66 -12.69 -15.01
N ILE A 166 -7.69 -11.67 -14.14
CA ILE A 166 -6.86 -10.46 -14.20
C ILE A 166 -5.78 -10.59 -13.14
N TYR A 167 -4.53 -10.30 -13.50
CA TYR A 167 -3.41 -10.18 -12.59
C TYR A 167 -3.02 -8.71 -12.49
N VAL A 168 -2.82 -8.21 -11.28
CA VAL A 168 -2.17 -6.92 -11.00
C VAL A 168 -1.08 -7.11 -9.96
N GLY A 169 -0.03 -6.32 -10.03
CA GLY A 169 1.06 -6.41 -9.07
C GLY A 169 2.10 -5.32 -9.24
N SER A 170 3.00 -5.20 -8.27
CA SER A 170 4.11 -4.25 -8.34
C SER A 170 5.29 -4.76 -7.53
N VAL A 171 6.48 -4.36 -7.97
CA VAL A 171 7.70 -4.42 -7.15
C VAL A 171 7.87 -3.06 -6.48
N ASP A 172 7.89 -3.02 -5.16
CA ASP A 172 8.08 -1.76 -4.44
C ASP A 172 9.53 -1.28 -4.56
N ARG A 173 9.73 0.03 -4.69
CA ARG A 173 11.08 0.60 -4.85
C ARG A 173 11.90 0.65 -3.55
N PRO A 174 11.32 0.90 -2.35
CA PRO A 174 12.08 0.97 -1.10
C PRO A 174 12.79 -0.32 -0.73
N TYR A 175 12.09 -1.47 -0.84
CA TYR A 175 12.55 -2.77 -0.39
C TYR A 175 12.81 -3.77 -1.51
N GLY A 176 12.19 -3.58 -2.68
CA GLY A 176 12.27 -4.52 -3.79
C GLY A 176 11.42 -5.77 -3.60
N MET A 177 10.42 -5.74 -2.70
CA MET A 177 9.48 -6.84 -2.54
C MET A 177 8.37 -6.72 -3.58
N GLN A 178 7.69 -7.83 -3.83
CA GLN A 178 6.65 -7.93 -4.83
C GLN A 178 5.34 -8.37 -4.19
N TRP A 179 4.24 -7.79 -4.67
CA TRP A 179 2.91 -8.32 -4.47
C TRP A 179 2.25 -8.57 -5.83
N THR A 180 1.45 -9.64 -5.90
CA THR A 180 0.59 -9.95 -7.04
C THR A 180 -0.78 -10.36 -6.52
N VAL A 181 -1.84 -9.83 -7.14
CA VAL A 181 -3.23 -10.20 -6.91
C VAL A 181 -3.81 -10.75 -8.21
N GLN A 182 -4.34 -11.96 -8.15
CA GLN A 182 -5.10 -12.61 -9.19
C GLN A 182 -6.59 -12.56 -8.85
N LEU A 183 -7.37 -11.89 -9.70
CA LEU A 183 -8.83 -11.83 -9.61
C LEU A 183 -9.42 -12.78 -10.63
N THR A 184 -10.26 -13.72 -10.20
CA THR A 184 -10.82 -14.78 -11.05
C THR A 184 -12.33 -14.83 -10.95
N LEU A 185 -12.99 -14.92 -12.12
CA LEU A 185 -14.37 -15.37 -12.22
C LEU A 185 -14.42 -16.75 -12.86
N HIS A 186 -15.38 -17.55 -12.42
CA HIS A 186 -15.65 -18.90 -12.93
C HIS A 186 -17.03 -18.93 -13.63
N PRO A 187 -17.22 -19.75 -14.69
CA PRO A 187 -18.53 -19.94 -15.30
C PRO A 187 -19.55 -20.45 -14.27
N GLY A 188 -20.78 -19.93 -14.31
CA GLY A 188 -21.86 -20.43 -13.45
C GLY A 188 -21.70 -20.10 -11.96
N ARG A 189 -20.77 -19.22 -11.57
CA ARG A 189 -20.55 -18.80 -10.17
C ARG A 189 -20.77 -17.31 -9.92
N SER A 190 -21.51 -16.96 -8.87
CA SER A 190 -21.73 -15.57 -8.40
C SER A 190 -20.77 -15.21 -7.24
N VAL A 191 -19.46 -15.40 -7.46
CA VAL A 191 -18.41 -15.05 -6.49
C VAL A 191 -17.16 -14.59 -7.25
N LEU A 192 -16.51 -13.55 -6.74
CA LEU A 192 -15.19 -13.12 -7.19
C LEU A 192 -14.14 -13.73 -6.27
N GLU A 193 -13.22 -14.51 -6.86
CA GLU A 193 -12.09 -15.10 -6.16
C GLU A 193 -10.86 -14.19 -6.30
N GLN A 194 -10.16 -13.96 -5.20
CA GLN A 194 -8.96 -13.14 -5.12
C GLN A 194 -7.84 -13.98 -4.51
N HIS A 195 -6.81 -14.30 -5.29
CA HIS A 195 -5.61 -14.98 -4.81
C HIS A 195 -4.44 -13.99 -4.73
N THR A 196 -3.85 -13.85 -3.55
CA THR A 196 -2.77 -12.91 -3.29
C THR A 196 -1.47 -13.65 -3.04
N THR A 197 -0.37 -13.10 -3.56
CA THR A 197 1.00 -13.56 -3.32
C THR A 197 1.89 -12.39 -2.93
N LEU A 198 2.58 -12.50 -1.79
CA LEU A 198 3.54 -11.54 -1.25
C LEU A 198 4.92 -12.18 -1.24
N TYR A 199 5.91 -11.53 -1.84
CA TYR A 199 7.19 -12.17 -2.13
C TYR A 199 8.38 -11.24 -1.86
N ASN A 200 9.31 -11.68 -1.00
CA ASN A 200 10.56 -10.95 -0.80
C ASN A 200 11.62 -11.41 -1.81
N ARG A 201 11.80 -10.61 -2.86
CA ARG A 201 12.81 -10.87 -3.91
C ARG A 201 14.23 -10.44 -3.56
N SER A 202 14.39 -9.69 -2.48
CA SER A 202 15.67 -9.11 -2.10
C SER A 202 16.55 -10.13 -1.36
N ASP A 203 17.84 -9.83 -1.26
CA ASP A 203 18.82 -10.70 -0.59
C ASP A 203 18.86 -10.51 0.93
N VAL A 204 17.97 -9.71 1.49
CA VAL A 204 17.92 -9.42 2.93
C VAL A 204 16.49 -9.56 3.44
N ARG A 205 16.32 -9.83 4.73
CA ARG A 205 14.98 -9.84 5.32
C ARG A 205 14.33 -8.45 5.17
N ARG A 206 13.03 -8.42 4.92
CA ARG A 206 12.28 -7.16 4.78
C ARG A 206 11.02 -7.21 5.62
N ARG A 207 10.67 -6.06 6.22
CA ARG A 207 9.40 -5.92 6.93
C ARG A 207 8.25 -6.03 5.92
N PHE A 208 7.14 -6.65 6.30
CA PHE A 208 5.96 -6.75 5.43
C PHE A 208 4.66 -6.55 6.21
N TYR A 209 3.61 -6.34 5.43
CA TYR A 209 2.28 -5.92 5.84
C TYR A 209 1.30 -6.37 4.76
N TRP A 210 0.06 -6.72 5.12
CA TRP A 210 -1.00 -6.86 4.13
C TRP A 210 -2.37 -6.50 4.69
N TRP A 211 -3.08 -5.64 3.95
CA TRP A 211 -4.52 -5.42 4.12
C TRP A 211 -5.21 -5.22 2.76
N THR A 212 -6.24 -6.01 2.48
CA THR A 212 -7.18 -5.77 1.38
C THR A 212 -8.22 -4.77 1.87
N ASN A 213 -8.25 -3.54 1.34
CA ASN A 213 -9.14 -2.47 1.79
C ASN A 213 -10.26 -2.24 0.77
N ALA A 214 -11.49 -2.66 1.08
CA ALA A 214 -12.64 -2.50 0.20
C ALA A 214 -13.55 -1.37 0.68
N ALA A 215 -13.68 -0.33 -0.14
CA ALA A 215 -14.67 0.73 0.03
C ALA A 215 -16.03 0.26 -0.50
N VAL A 216 -17.07 0.41 0.32
CA VAL A 216 -18.46 0.03 0.00
C VAL A 216 -19.34 1.26 0.17
N ARG A 217 -20.18 1.56 -0.83
CA ARG A 217 -21.11 2.70 -0.75
C ARG A 217 -22.00 2.55 0.48
N ALA A 218 -22.14 3.63 1.24
CA ALA A 218 -22.85 3.62 2.50
C ALA A 218 -23.89 4.75 2.59
N TYR A 219 -24.87 4.51 3.45
CA TYR A 219 -25.99 5.35 3.81
C TYR A 219 -26.09 5.38 5.34
N ASP A 220 -26.84 6.32 5.90
CA ASP A 220 -26.92 6.47 7.35
C ASP A 220 -27.61 5.27 8.06
N ASP A 221 -28.37 4.44 7.32
CA ASP A 221 -28.96 3.19 7.79
C ASP A 221 -28.14 1.92 7.44
N THR A 222 -26.99 2.06 6.79
CA THR A 222 -26.07 0.95 6.49
C THR A 222 -25.74 0.16 7.76
N ARG A 223 -25.81 -1.17 7.63
CA ARG A 223 -25.55 -2.14 8.68
C ARG A 223 -24.19 -2.79 8.46
N ILE A 224 -23.40 -2.82 9.52
CA ILE A 224 -22.09 -3.45 9.58
C ILE A 224 -22.25 -4.82 10.23
N LEU A 225 -21.99 -5.87 9.45
CA LEU A 225 -22.28 -7.24 9.81
C LEU A 225 -20.97 -8.00 10.02
N TYR A 226 -20.41 -7.84 11.23
CA TYR A 226 -19.19 -8.51 11.65
C TYR A 226 -19.53 -9.50 12.76
N PRO A 227 -19.25 -10.79 12.58
CA PRO A 227 -19.49 -11.79 13.63
C PRO A 227 -18.38 -11.68 14.68
N MET A 228 -18.44 -10.68 15.57
CA MET A 228 -17.49 -10.46 16.66
C MET A 228 -18.20 -10.00 17.94
N LYS A 229 -17.60 -10.28 19.10
CA LYS A 229 -18.06 -9.77 20.41
C LYS A 229 -17.23 -8.59 20.91
N TYR A 230 -16.01 -8.46 20.42
CA TYR A 230 -15.04 -7.49 20.90
C TYR A 230 -14.33 -6.81 19.74
N THR A 231 -13.91 -5.57 19.97
CA THR A 231 -13.10 -4.80 19.04
C THR A 231 -11.87 -4.24 19.71
N ALA A 232 -10.81 -4.03 18.95
CA ALA A 232 -9.63 -3.29 19.37
C ALA A 232 -9.51 -1.98 18.59
N SER A 233 -8.89 -0.97 19.21
CA SER A 233 -8.48 0.29 18.59
C SER A 233 -7.09 0.20 17.95
N HIS A 234 -6.67 1.24 17.22
CA HIS A 234 -5.34 1.35 16.65
C HIS A 234 -4.23 1.12 17.68
N GLY A 235 -3.16 0.42 17.26
CA GLY A 235 -2.06 0.00 18.12
C GLY A 235 -2.46 -0.99 19.22
N PHE A 236 -3.67 -1.58 19.11
CA PHE A 236 -4.27 -2.43 20.13
C PHE A 236 -4.33 -1.73 21.50
N ALA A 237 -4.54 -0.40 21.51
CA ALA A 237 -4.40 0.40 22.73
C ALA A 237 -5.55 0.18 23.74
N ASP A 238 -6.72 -0.20 23.24
CA ASP A 238 -7.96 -0.35 24.00
C ASP A 238 -8.85 -1.41 23.33
N VAL A 239 -9.52 -2.24 24.15
CA VAL A 239 -10.45 -3.29 23.71
C VAL A 239 -11.83 -3.01 24.31
N ASP A 240 -12.87 -3.02 23.48
CA ASP A 240 -14.26 -2.73 23.88
C ASP A 240 -15.23 -3.78 23.32
N THR A 241 -16.47 -3.78 23.79
CA THR A 241 -17.55 -4.68 23.34
C THR A 241 -18.11 -4.27 21.97
N TRP A 242 -18.67 -5.24 21.25
CA TRP A 242 -19.33 -5.06 19.95
C TRP A 242 -20.67 -5.83 19.94
N PRO A 243 -21.72 -5.31 19.28
CA PRO A 243 -21.77 -4.04 18.53
C PRO A 243 -21.97 -2.81 19.41
N VAL A 244 -22.48 -3.00 20.63
CA VAL A 244 -22.66 -1.93 21.61
C VAL A 244 -21.37 -1.75 22.40
N ASP A 245 -20.78 -0.55 22.33
CA ASP A 245 -19.56 -0.22 23.07
C ASP A 245 -19.85 0.10 24.55
N SER A 246 -18.79 0.28 25.34
CA SER A 246 -18.87 0.66 26.77
C SER A 246 -19.63 1.96 27.06
N ARG A 247 -19.90 2.78 26.04
CA ARG A 247 -20.69 4.03 26.13
C ARG A 247 -22.16 3.82 25.77
N GLY A 248 -22.57 2.59 25.44
CA GLY A 248 -23.93 2.27 25.01
C GLY A 248 -24.22 2.61 23.54
N THR A 249 -23.20 2.87 22.72
CA THR A 249 -23.37 3.19 21.30
C THR A 249 -23.35 1.91 20.48
N ASP A 250 -24.42 1.63 19.75
CA ASP A 250 -24.47 0.55 18.76
C ASP A 250 -23.70 0.95 17.49
N ASN A 251 -22.47 0.46 17.34
CA ASN A 251 -21.59 0.72 16.20
C ASN A 251 -21.89 -0.17 14.98
N SER A 252 -22.93 -1.00 15.02
CA SER A 252 -23.36 -1.75 13.84
C SER A 252 -24.16 -0.91 12.82
N VAL A 253 -24.48 0.35 13.16
CA VAL A 253 -25.29 1.26 12.31
C VAL A 253 -24.56 2.57 12.09
N LEU A 254 -24.37 2.95 10.82
CA LEU A 254 -23.52 4.09 10.46
C LEU A 254 -23.98 5.43 11.10
N ARG A 255 -25.29 5.70 11.21
CA ARG A 255 -25.81 6.92 11.85
C ARG A 255 -25.34 7.13 13.30
N ASN A 256 -24.96 6.06 13.99
CA ASN A 256 -24.52 6.14 15.38
C ASN A 256 -23.06 6.58 15.50
N HIS A 257 -22.31 6.66 14.39
CA HIS A 257 -20.92 7.12 14.34
C HIS A 257 -20.85 8.66 14.36
N ALA A 258 -21.39 9.26 15.42
CA ALA A 258 -21.58 10.71 15.55
C ALA A 258 -20.36 11.46 16.14
N TYR A 259 -19.36 10.73 16.63
CA TYR A 259 -18.23 11.31 17.39
C TYR A 259 -16.88 11.15 16.68
N GLY A 260 -16.87 11.36 15.36
CA GLY A 260 -15.69 11.25 14.51
C GLY A 260 -15.52 9.88 13.85
N PRO A 261 -14.36 9.63 13.25
CA PRO A 261 -14.11 8.38 12.55
C PRO A 261 -14.18 7.17 13.48
N VAL A 262 -14.77 6.09 13.00
CA VAL A 262 -14.76 4.79 13.67
C VAL A 262 -13.74 3.91 12.98
N SER A 263 -12.74 3.47 13.74
CA SER A 263 -11.73 2.48 13.33
C SER A 263 -11.70 1.37 14.36
N ARG A 264 -12.08 0.16 13.95
CA ARG A 264 -12.18 -0.99 14.85
C ARG A 264 -11.67 -2.25 14.18
N PHE A 265 -10.87 -3.00 14.93
CA PHE A 265 -10.33 -4.31 14.54
C PHE A 265 -11.11 -5.40 15.25
N ALA A 266 -11.50 -6.46 14.55
CA ALA A 266 -12.15 -7.60 15.17
C ALA A 266 -11.21 -8.28 16.17
N HIS A 267 -11.72 -8.56 17.38
CA HIS A 267 -10.95 -9.23 18.42
C HIS A 267 -11.73 -10.41 19.00
N GLY A 268 -11.04 -11.54 19.20
CA GLY A 268 -11.62 -12.74 19.78
C GLY A 268 -12.61 -13.49 18.90
N SER A 269 -12.73 -13.16 17.60
CA SER A 269 -13.53 -13.92 16.63
C SER A 269 -12.63 -14.69 15.68
N ARG A 270 -13.00 -15.94 15.39
CA ARG A 270 -12.39 -16.80 14.38
C ARG A 270 -13.31 -17.04 13.18
N GLU A 271 -14.41 -16.29 13.08
CA GLU A 271 -15.31 -16.39 11.94
C GLU A 271 -14.65 -15.85 10.68
N GLY A 272 -14.80 -16.57 9.57
CA GLY A 272 -14.11 -16.29 8.30
C GLY A 272 -14.66 -15.11 7.50
N PHE A 273 -15.75 -14.46 7.95
CA PHE A 273 -16.48 -13.50 7.12
C PHE A 273 -16.76 -12.16 7.78
N MET A 274 -17.05 -11.17 6.94
CA MET A 274 -17.57 -9.84 7.30
C MET A 274 -18.43 -9.31 6.15
N ALA A 275 -19.39 -8.44 6.44
CA ALA A 275 -20.24 -7.87 5.42
C ALA A 275 -20.73 -6.45 5.74
N VAL A 276 -21.17 -5.78 4.69
CA VAL A 276 -21.95 -4.55 4.75
C VAL A 276 -23.29 -4.80 4.08
N TRP A 277 -24.35 -4.34 4.70
CA TRP A 277 -25.71 -4.46 4.21
C TRP A 277 -26.41 -3.11 4.17
N ASN A 278 -27.06 -2.82 3.05
CA ASN A 278 -27.81 -1.59 2.82
C ASN A 278 -29.31 -1.90 2.76
N PRO A 279 -30.08 -1.58 3.83
CA PRO A 279 -31.51 -1.89 3.89
C PRO A 279 -32.30 -1.25 2.75
N GLY A 280 -32.00 0.01 2.40
CA GLY A 280 -32.71 0.73 1.35
C GLY A 280 -32.58 0.14 -0.05
N THR A 281 -31.47 -0.53 -0.37
CA THR A 281 -31.27 -1.23 -1.65
C THR A 281 -31.53 -2.74 -1.55
N ASN A 282 -31.80 -3.25 -0.35
CA ASN A 282 -31.94 -4.68 -0.06
C ASN A 282 -30.77 -5.51 -0.65
N ALA A 283 -29.56 -4.96 -0.51
CA ALA A 283 -28.35 -5.51 -1.10
C ALA A 283 -27.12 -5.19 -0.24
N GLY A 284 -26.04 -5.92 -0.45
CA GLY A 284 -24.79 -5.73 0.27
C GLY A 284 -23.62 -6.44 -0.39
N VAL A 285 -22.50 -6.46 0.30
CA VAL A 285 -21.31 -7.21 -0.09
C VAL A 285 -20.76 -7.91 1.13
N ALA A 286 -20.28 -9.13 0.91
CA ALA A 286 -19.61 -9.91 1.92
C ALA A 286 -18.24 -10.37 1.45
N HIS A 287 -17.34 -10.44 2.41
CA HIS A 287 -16.00 -10.99 2.28
C HIS A 287 -15.93 -12.30 3.06
N TYR A 288 -15.23 -13.28 2.51
CA TYR A 288 -14.80 -14.47 3.23
C TYR A 288 -13.32 -14.75 2.96
N ALA A 289 -12.59 -15.10 4.01
CA ALA A 289 -11.28 -15.74 3.93
C ALA A 289 -11.17 -16.78 5.05
N SER A 290 -10.33 -17.81 4.84
CA SER A 290 -10.04 -18.75 5.92
C SER A 290 -9.39 -18.00 7.10
N PRO A 291 -9.88 -18.15 8.34
CA PRO A 291 -9.24 -17.55 9.51
C PRO A 291 -7.84 -18.15 9.80
N GLU A 292 -7.49 -19.26 9.15
CA GLU A 292 -6.14 -19.86 9.23
C GLU A 292 -5.13 -19.15 8.31
N GLU A 293 -5.61 -18.52 7.23
CA GLU A 293 -4.78 -17.81 6.25
C GLU A 293 -4.80 -16.29 6.47
N LEU A 294 -5.99 -15.71 6.68
CA LEU A 294 -6.22 -14.27 6.77
C LEU A 294 -7.20 -13.95 7.93
N PRO A 295 -6.71 -13.95 9.19
CA PRO A 295 -7.57 -13.91 10.36
C PRO A 295 -8.19 -12.54 10.63
N ALA A 296 -7.48 -11.45 10.32
CA ALA A 296 -7.81 -10.14 10.83
C ALA A 296 -8.84 -9.42 9.96
N LYS A 297 -9.72 -8.67 10.62
CA LYS A 297 -10.80 -7.89 10.01
C LYS A 297 -10.83 -6.50 10.62
N LYS A 298 -11.04 -5.49 9.81
CA LYS A 298 -11.14 -4.09 10.24
C LYS A 298 -12.35 -3.46 9.59
N ILE A 299 -12.98 -2.55 10.33
CA ILE A 299 -13.90 -1.56 9.79
C ILE A 299 -13.33 -0.15 9.96
N TRP A 300 -13.49 0.66 8.92
CA TRP A 300 -13.29 2.10 8.98
C TRP A 300 -14.50 2.87 8.43
N SER A 301 -14.83 4.00 9.07
CA SER A 301 -15.80 4.97 8.54
C SER A 301 -15.49 6.38 9.02
N TRP A 302 -15.78 7.38 8.20
CA TRP A 302 -15.68 8.79 8.61
C TRP A 302 -16.72 9.20 9.66
N GLY A 303 -17.85 8.48 9.72
CA GLY A 303 -18.99 8.79 10.56
C GLY A 303 -20.01 9.72 9.89
N VAL A 304 -20.81 10.42 10.72
CA VAL A 304 -21.90 11.32 10.28
C VAL A 304 -21.80 12.74 10.84
N ASN A 305 -20.70 13.09 11.50
CA ASN A 305 -20.50 14.45 12.01
C ASN A 305 -20.10 15.45 10.91
N ALA A 306 -19.98 16.73 11.24
CA ALA A 306 -19.65 17.78 10.26
C ALA A 306 -18.31 17.54 9.54
N ASP A 307 -17.30 17.04 10.24
CA ASP A 307 -16.00 16.71 9.62
C ASP A 307 -16.14 15.53 8.64
N ALA A 308 -16.99 14.54 8.95
CA ALA A 308 -17.31 13.46 8.03
C ALA A 308 -18.00 13.96 6.75
N MET A 309 -18.93 14.93 6.86
CA MET A 309 -19.56 15.55 5.69
C MET A 309 -18.55 16.27 4.79
N ASP A 310 -17.52 16.87 5.39
CA ASP A 310 -16.42 17.48 4.62
C ASP A 310 -15.61 16.44 3.87
N TRP A 311 -15.27 15.32 4.51
CA TRP A 311 -14.57 14.22 3.86
C TRP A 311 -15.39 13.64 2.70
N ARG A 312 -16.71 13.47 2.87
CA ARG A 312 -17.60 13.05 1.78
C ARG A 312 -17.50 13.99 0.56
N ARG A 313 -17.55 15.31 0.77
CA ARG A 313 -17.41 16.32 -0.32
C ARG A 313 -16.02 16.41 -0.92
N GLN A 314 -14.99 16.21 -0.10
CA GLN A 314 -13.60 16.23 -0.53
C GLN A 314 -13.29 15.03 -1.43
N LEU A 315 -13.87 13.87 -1.12
CA LEU A 315 -13.59 12.59 -1.80
C LEU A 315 -14.60 12.23 -2.90
N SER A 316 -15.75 12.92 -3.00
CA SER A 316 -16.76 12.64 -4.04
C SER A 316 -17.36 13.93 -4.64
N ASP A 317 -17.96 13.83 -5.82
CA ASP A 317 -18.72 14.93 -6.44
C ASP A 317 -20.19 14.94 -5.97
N ASP A 318 -20.75 13.79 -5.60
CA ASP A 318 -22.15 13.63 -5.18
C ASP A 318 -22.33 13.66 -3.65
N SER A 319 -21.28 13.93 -2.88
CA SER A 319 -21.26 13.89 -1.41
C SER A 319 -21.67 12.53 -0.83
N SER A 320 -21.50 11.45 -1.60
CA SER A 320 -21.79 10.10 -1.13
C SER A 320 -20.84 9.65 -0.02
N ALA A 321 -21.31 8.71 0.78
CA ALA A 321 -20.53 8.09 1.84
C ALA A 321 -20.06 6.71 1.41
N TYR A 322 -19.02 6.25 2.09
CA TYR A 322 -18.56 4.88 2.02
C TYR A 322 -18.11 4.43 3.42
N VAL A 323 -18.12 3.11 3.62
CA VAL A 323 -17.41 2.44 4.71
C VAL A 323 -16.32 1.58 4.10
N GLU A 324 -15.26 1.33 4.86
CA GLU A 324 -14.20 0.41 4.48
C GLU A 324 -14.33 -0.86 5.31
N ILE A 325 -14.37 -1.99 4.61
CA ILE A 325 -14.20 -3.31 5.22
C ILE A 325 -12.87 -3.88 4.74
N GLN A 326 -12.04 -4.31 5.69
CA GLN A 326 -10.67 -4.69 5.37
C GLN A 326 -10.30 -6.03 6.00
N ALA A 327 -9.51 -6.82 5.27
CA ALA A 327 -9.00 -8.11 5.74
C ALA A 327 -7.47 -8.12 5.69
N GLY A 328 -6.83 -8.69 6.71
CA GLY A 328 -5.38 -8.59 6.89
C GLY A 328 -4.74 -9.78 7.60
N LEU A 329 -3.41 -9.86 7.50
CA LEU A 329 -2.61 -10.94 8.10
C LEU A 329 -2.37 -10.72 9.60
N PHE A 330 -2.28 -9.46 10.02
CA PHE A 330 -1.87 -9.08 11.37
C PHE A 330 -3.04 -8.55 12.18
N ARG A 331 -2.93 -8.64 13.51
CA ARG A 331 -3.97 -8.24 14.47
C ARG A 331 -4.52 -6.83 14.22
N ASP A 332 -3.68 -5.89 13.81
CA ASP A 332 -4.02 -4.50 13.52
C ASP A 332 -3.11 -3.92 12.41
N GLN A 333 -3.32 -2.65 12.03
CA GLN A 333 -2.54 -1.97 10.99
C GLN A 333 -1.18 -1.43 11.46
N GLU A 334 -0.86 -1.56 12.75
CA GLU A 334 0.42 -1.19 13.35
C GLU A 334 1.33 -2.39 13.60
N THR A 335 0.84 -3.60 13.31
CA THR A 335 1.57 -4.86 13.46
C THR A 335 2.16 -5.29 12.12
N TYR A 336 3.45 -5.64 12.14
CA TYR A 336 4.24 -6.02 10.98
C TYR A 336 5.01 -7.30 11.25
N GLY A 337 5.39 -8.01 10.18
CA GLY A 337 6.27 -9.18 10.25
C GLY A 337 7.53 -8.98 9.40
N PHE A 338 8.38 -10.00 9.34
CA PHE A 338 9.49 -10.08 8.40
C PHE A 338 9.29 -11.24 7.42
N LEU A 339 9.58 -11.02 6.14
CA LEU A 339 9.83 -12.08 5.16
C LEU A 339 11.34 -12.26 5.03
N GLN A 340 11.84 -13.50 5.10
CA GLN A 340 13.23 -13.79 4.76
C GLN A 340 13.45 -13.61 3.25
N PRO A 341 14.70 -13.49 2.78
CA PRO A 341 14.99 -13.53 1.35
C PRO A 341 14.34 -14.76 0.69
N LEU A 342 13.65 -14.55 -0.43
CA LEU A 342 12.93 -15.56 -1.20
C LEU A 342 11.72 -16.22 -0.49
N ASP A 343 11.34 -15.74 0.69
CA ASP A 343 10.09 -16.18 1.34
C ASP A 343 8.87 -15.60 0.62
N GLN A 344 7.78 -16.38 0.67
CA GLN A 344 6.49 -16.03 0.11
C GLN A 344 5.36 -16.32 1.12
N VAL A 345 4.34 -15.47 1.11
CA VAL A 345 3.06 -15.70 1.78
C VAL A 345 1.95 -15.58 0.73
N SER A 346 1.02 -16.53 0.72
CA SER A 346 -0.14 -16.54 -0.17
C SER A 346 -1.41 -16.94 0.57
N PHE A 347 -2.55 -16.40 0.14
CA PHE A 347 -3.87 -16.65 0.74
C PHE A 347 -4.97 -16.30 -0.27
N THR A 348 -6.18 -16.81 -0.02
CA THR A 348 -7.33 -16.59 -0.91
C THR A 348 -8.49 -15.93 -0.19
N GLU A 349 -9.08 -14.93 -0.86
CA GLU A 349 -10.22 -14.15 -0.41
C GLU A 349 -11.38 -14.28 -1.42
N TYR A 350 -12.60 -14.19 -0.92
CA TYR A 350 -13.81 -14.32 -1.74
C TYR A 350 -14.73 -13.13 -1.49
N TRP A 351 -15.19 -12.50 -2.55
CA TRP A 351 -16.13 -11.40 -2.52
C TRP A 351 -17.46 -11.82 -3.15
N MET A 352 -18.54 -11.68 -2.38
CA MET A 352 -19.88 -12.10 -2.79
C MET A 352 -20.86 -10.94 -2.66
N PRO A 353 -21.67 -10.64 -3.69
CA PRO A 353 -22.83 -9.78 -3.50
C PRO A 353 -23.82 -10.47 -2.55
N LEU A 354 -24.51 -9.69 -1.73
CA LEU A 354 -25.65 -10.13 -0.93
C LEU A 354 -26.91 -9.51 -1.55
N ARG A 355 -27.91 -10.35 -1.84
CA ARG A 355 -29.19 -9.94 -2.45
C ARG A 355 -30.33 -10.40 -1.57
N ASP A 356 -31.31 -9.53 -1.32
CA ASP A 356 -32.59 -9.86 -0.68
C ASP A 356 -32.48 -10.69 0.61
N LEU A 357 -31.32 -10.75 1.27
CA LEU A 357 -31.12 -11.64 2.41
C LEU A 357 -31.75 -11.09 3.69
N GLY A 358 -31.81 -9.76 3.81
CA GLY A 358 -32.20 -9.04 5.03
C GLY A 358 -31.05 -8.79 6.01
N GLY A 359 -29.93 -9.51 5.87
CA GLY A 359 -28.76 -9.42 6.72
C GLY A 359 -27.77 -10.54 6.44
N LEU A 360 -26.95 -10.91 7.42
CA LEU A 360 -26.00 -12.02 7.33
C LEU A 360 -25.75 -12.62 8.72
N THR A 361 -25.87 -13.94 8.82
CA THR A 361 -25.64 -14.71 10.06
C THR A 361 -24.51 -15.73 9.88
N ARG A 362 -24.38 -16.35 8.71
CA ARG A 362 -23.29 -17.31 8.40
C ARG A 362 -22.99 -17.28 6.89
N MET A 363 -21.73 -17.44 6.51
CA MET A 363 -21.38 -17.73 5.12
C MET A 363 -20.11 -18.56 4.96
N ASN A 364 -19.96 -19.10 3.76
CA ASN A 364 -18.73 -19.57 3.16
C ASN A 364 -18.76 -19.22 1.65
N PRO A 365 -17.73 -19.56 0.84
CA PRO A 365 -17.70 -19.22 -0.59
C PRO A 365 -18.84 -19.81 -1.44
N ASN A 366 -19.64 -20.72 -0.89
CA ASN A 366 -20.73 -21.41 -1.57
C ASN A 366 -22.12 -20.89 -1.19
N VAL A 367 -22.30 -20.45 0.07
CA VAL A 367 -23.62 -20.09 0.62
C VAL A 367 -23.50 -18.90 1.57
N ALA A 368 -24.41 -17.94 1.43
CA ALA A 368 -24.67 -16.89 2.43
C ALA A 368 -26.07 -17.11 3.03
N MET A 369 -26.16 -17.02 4.36
CA MET A 369 -27.40 -17.23 5.11
C MET A 369 -27.67 -16.08 6.06
N TYR A 370 -28.91 -15.63 6.07
CA TYR A 370 -29.46 -14.84 7.16
C TYR A 370 -30.49 -15.67 7.92
N MET A 371 -30.42 -15.65 9.25
CA MET A 371 -31.36 -16.32 10.15
C MET A 371 -31.72 -15.37 11.28
N GLU A 372 -33.02 -15.21 11.51
CA GLU A 372 -33.55 -14.44 12.62
C GLU A 372 -34.72 -15.17 13.30
N ARG A 373 -34.86 -14.96 14.61
CA ARG A 373 -36.02 -15.41 15.38
C ARG A 373 -36.88 -14.20 15.72
N VAL A 374 -38.12 -14.23 15.24
CA VAL A 374 -39.09 -13.15 15.38
C VAL A 374 -40.24 -13.61 16.27
N PRO A 375 -40.49 -12.93 17.41
CA PRO A 375 -41.69 -13.20 18.21
C PRO A 375 -42.96 -12.94 17.39
N VAL A 376 -43.89 -13.89 17.39
CA VAL A 376 -45.19 -13.76 16.72
C VAL A 376 -46.30 -13.50 17.74
N SER A 377 -46.20 -14.13 18.91
CA SER A 377 -47.08 -13.92 20.08
C SER A 377 -46.29 -14.22 21.35
N ALA A 378 -46.93 -14.14 22.52
CA ALA A 378 -46.30 -14.51 23.80
C ALA A 378 -45.81 -15.97 23.83
N ASP A 379 -46.50 -16.88 23.13
CA ASP A 379 -46.23 -18.32 23.18
C ASP A 379 -45.56 -18.87 21.91
N SER A 380 -45.44 -18.06 20.85
CA SER A 380 -44.92 -18.50 19.56
C SER A 380 -43.89 -17.55 18.96
N ALA A 381 -42.86 -18.11 18.36
CA ALA A 381 -41.90 -17.40 17.53
C ALA A 381 -41.83 -18.01 16.13
N GLU A 382 -41.25 -17.27 15.20
CA GLU A 382 -40.96 -17.70 13.84
C GLU A 382 -39.46 -17.58 13.62
N VAL A 383 -38.81 -18.66 13.19
CA VAL A 383 -37.43 -18.61 12.70
C VAL A 383 -37.48 -18.43 11.19
N ARG A 384 -37.03 -17.27 10.72
CA ARG A 384 -36.94 -16.91 9.31
C ARG A 384 -35.53 -17.15 8.83
N VAL A 385 -35.42 -17.72 7.64
CA VAL A 385 -34.15 -18.03 6.99
C VAL A 385 -34.21 -17.57 5.54
N SER A 386 -33.18 -16.83 5.15
CA SER A 386 -32.88 -16.50 3.76
C SER A 386 -31.57 -17.16 3.36
N LEU A 387 -31.54 -17.86 2.23
CA LEU A 387 -30.34 -18.52 1.68
C LEU A 387 -30.05 -18.04 0.26
N GLN A 388 -28.81 -17.64 0.02
CA GLN A 388 -28.27 -17.34 -1.29
C GLN A 388 -27.09 -18.26 -1.58
N VAL A 389 -27.04 -18.83 -2.79
CA VAL A 389 -25.96 -19.73 -3.21
C VAL A 389 -25.07 -19.08 -4.27
N SER A 390 -23.79 -19.44 -4.32
CA SER A 390 -22.86 -18.94 -5.34
C SER A 390 -22.83 -19.79 -6.59
N ARG A 391 -23.38 -21.01 -6.58
CA ARG A 391 -23.50 -21.91 -7.75
C ARG A 391 -24.86 -22.62 -7.73
N THR A 392 -25.24 -23.20 -8.86
CA THR A 392 -26.46 -24.00 -8.95
C THR A 392 -26.33 -25.32 -8.21
N TYR A 393 -27.34 -25.65 -7.41
CA TYR A 393 -27.52 -26.95 -6.78
C TYR A 393 -28.82 -27.57 -7.30
N GLN A 394 -28.71 -28.68 -8.02
CA GLN A 394 -29.87 -29.35 -8.62
C GLN A 394 -30.82 -29.85 -7.55
N THR A 395 -30.26 -30.50 -6.52
CA THR A 395 -30.98 -30.97 -5.34
C THR A 395 -30.20 -30.62 -4.08
N ALA A 396 -30.68 -29.66 -3.32
CA ALA A 396 -30.18 -29.34 -1.99
C ALA A 396 -31.24 -29.69 -0.93
N SER A 397 -30.83 -30.31 0.16
CA SER A 397 -31.69 -30.64 1.30
C SER A 397 -31.44 -29.63 2.42
N ILE A 398 -32.45 -28.81 2.73
CA ILE A 398 -32.44 -27.87 3.86
C ILE A 398 -33.10 -28.53 5.05
N GLN A 399 -32.33 -28.72 6.11
CA GLN A 399 -32.77 -29.38 7.34
C GLN A 399 -32.87 -28.39 8.49
N PHE A 400 -34.02 -28.35 9.15
CA PHE A 400 -34.29 -27.56 10.36
C PHE A 400 -34.39 -28.50 11.57
N GLY A 401 -33.42 -28.42 12.47
CA GLY A 401 -33.38 -29.15 13.73
C GLY A 401 -33.82 -28.28 14.91
N VAL A 402 -34.83 -28.73 15.67
CA VAL A 402 -35.28 -28.10 16.93
C VAL A 402 -35.28 -29.17 18.02
N GLY A 403 -34.29 -29.16 18.92
CA GLY A 403 -34.09 -30.26 19.86
C GLY A 403 -33.78 -31.57 19.11
N SER A 404 -34.60 -32.60 19.31
CA SER A 404 -34.51 -33.89 18.58
C SER A 404 -35.34 -33.94 17.28
N ALA A 405 -36.21 -32.96 17.04
CA ALA A 405 -37.06 -32.93 15.84
C ALA A 405 -36.28 -32.38 14.63
N LEU A 406 -36.37 -33.06 13.48
CA LEU A 406 -35.72 -32.68 12.23
C LEU A 406 -36.74 -32.62 11.10
N ASN A 407 -36.93 -31.44 10.52
CA ASN A 407 -37.69 -31.25 9.28
C ASN A 407 -36.74 -31.05 8.12
N SER A 408 -37.03 -31.64 6.96
CA SER A 408 -36.18 -31.56 5.77
C SER A 408 -36.98 -31.13 4.54
N LEU A 409 -36.38 -30.30 3.70
CA LEU A 409 -36.97 -29.85 2.43
C LEU A 409 -35.92 -29.96 1.32
N SER A 410 -36.25 -30.69 0.27
CA SER A 410 -35.46 -30.68 -0.97
C SER A 410 -35.85 -29.49 -1.85
N VAL A 411 -34.85 -28.74 -2.29
CA VAL A 411 -35.00 -27.53 -3.11
C VAL A 411 -33.98 -27.51 -4.24
N HIS A 412 -34.36 -26.88 -5.35
CA HIS A 412 -33.44 -26.42 -6.37
C HIS A 412 -32.97 -25.00 -6.01
N LEU A 413 -31.67 -24.74 -6.07
CA LEU A 413 -31.10 -23.42 -5.74
C LEU A 413 -30.21 -22.95 -6.88
N THR A 414 -30.36 -21.67 -7.25
CA THR A 414 -29.59 -21.02 -8.32
C THR A 414 -29.00 -19.71 -7.81
N PRO A 415 -27.89 -19.22 -8.40
CA PRO A 415 -27.28 -17.97 -7.93
C PRO A 415 -28.14 -16.71 -8.13
N ASP A 416 -29.08 -16.72 -9.07
CA ASP A 416 -29.97 -15.60 -9.39
C ASP A 416 -31.24 -15.54 -8.50
N SER A 417 -31.41 -16.46 -7.57
CA SER A 417 -32.56 -16.50 -6.66
C SER A 417 -32.14 -16.61 -5.19
N VAL A 418 -33.02 -16.15 -4.29
CA VAL A 418 -32.85 -16.22 -2.85
C VAL A 418 -33.99 -17.05 -2.28
N LEU A 419 -33.64 -18.07 -1.49
CA LEU A 419 -34.64 -18.92 -0.85
C LEU A 419 -35.04 -18.30 0.49
N HIS A 420 -36.32 -17.95 0.62
CA HIS A 420 -36.93 -17.57 1.89
C HIS A 420 -37.75 -18.70 2.48
N ARG A 421 -37.51 -19.04 3.74
CA ARG A 421 -38.29 -20.01 4.50
C ARG A 421 -38.51 -19.51 5.91
N SER A 422 -39.63 -19.91 6.50
CA SER A 422 -39.88 -19.68 7.91
C SER A 422 -40.46 -20.92 8.56
N VAL A 423 -40.14 -21.09 9.84
CA VAL A 423 -40.64 -22.20 10.66
C VAL A 423 -41.18 -21.62 11.96
N ARG A 424 -42.47 -21.90 12.24
CA ARG A 424 -43.07 -21.56 13.52
C ARG A 424 -42.62 -22.53 14.60
N ILE A 425 -42.30 -21.98 15.76
CA ILE A 425 -41.83 -22.69 16.95
C ILE A 425 -42.46 -22.09 18.20
N ALA A 426 -42.43 -22.81 19.32
CA ALA A 426 -42.78 -22.23 20.61
C ALA A 426 -41.80 -21.09 20.97
N ALA A 427 -42.27 -20.04 21.65
CA ALA A 427 -41.44 -18.89 21.99
C ALA A 427 -40.18 -19.28 22.79
N GLY A 428 -40.29 -20.25 23.71
CA GLY A 428 -39.19 -20.80 24.50
C GLY A 428 -38.45 -21.99 23.89
N ALA A 429 -38.67 -22.31 22.60
CA ALA A 429 -38.00 -23.44 21.96
C ALA A 429 -36.47 -23.23 21.90
N PRO A 430 -35.66 -24.31 22.01
CA PRO A 430 -34.20 -24.23 21.97
C PRO A 430 -33.68 -23.64 20.64
N PRO A 431 -32.39 -23.25 20.58
CA PRO A 431 -31.75 -22.82 19.34
C PRO A 431 -31.97 -23.80 18.18
N VAL A 432 -32.43 -23.28 17.05
CA VAL A 432 -32.64 -24.01 15.81
C VAL A 432 -31.30 -24.18 15.11
N THR A 433 -31.07 -25.40 14.62
CA THR A 433 -29.93 -25.71 13.75
C THR A 433 -30.42 -25.85 12.32
N LEU A 434 -29.83 -25.09 11.41
CA LEU A 434 -30.00 -25.30 9.98
C LEU A 434 -28.78 -26.01 9.40
N SER A 435 -29.03 -27.05 8.60
CA SER A 435 -28.01 -27.70 7.77
C SER A 435 -28.45 -27.69 6.32
N MET A 436 -27.58 -27.25 5.42
CA MET A 436 -27.74 -27.42 3.97
C MET A 436 -26.82 -28.53 3.50
N LEU A 437 -27.40 -29.57 2.91
CA LEU A 437 -26.70 -30.70 2.29
C LEU A 437 -26.93 -30.64 0.78
N ALA A 438 -25.93 -30.92 -0.04
CA ALA A 438 -26.15 -31.15 -1.47
C ALA A 438 -25.08 -32.06 -2.09
N ASP A 439 -25.40 -32.62 -3.26
CA ASP A 439 -24.49 -33.30 -4.19
C ASP A 439 -23.58 -34.38 -3.54
N ASP A 440 -24.13 -35.31 -2.75
CA ASP A 440 -23.41 -36.47 -2.15
C ASP A 440 -22.21 -36.14 -1.22
N HIS A 441 -21.92 -34.85 -0.99
CA HIS A 441 -20.69 -34.36 -0.35
C HIS A 441 -20.85 -33.91 1.12
N GLY A 442 -21.92 -34.33 1.80
CA GLY A 442 -22.17 -33.93 3.20
C GLY A 442 -22.67 -32.49 3.34
N ALA A 443 -22.52 -31.90 4.53
CA ALA A 443 -23.07 -30.58 4.85
C ALA A 443 -22.23 -29.45 4.25
N ILE A 444 -22.84 -28.65 3.38
CA ILE A 444 -22.24 -27.48 2.73
C ILE A 444 -22.24 -26.28 3.67
N LEU A 445 -23.28 -26.15 4.50
CA LEU A 445 -23.40 -25.13 5.53
C LEU A 445 -24.12 -25.72 6.74
N ARG A 446 -23.66 -25.39 7.95
CA ARG A 446 -24.37 -25.67 9.20
C ARG A 446 -24.29 -24.47 10.14
N HIS A 447 -25.41 -24.10 10.74
CA HIS A 447 -25.47 -23.03 11.72
C HIS A 447 -26.53 -23.32 12.78
N THR A 448 -26.21 -23.05 14.04
CA THR A 448 -27.14 -23.07 15.16
C THR A 448 -27.27 -21.64 15.68
N GLU A 449 -28.49 -21.18 15.95
CA GLU A 449 -28.76 -19.82 16.42
C GLU A 449 -27.81 -19.41 17.56
N GLY A 450 -27.17 -18.25 17.41
CA GLY A 450 -26.24 -17.69 18.41
C GLY A 450 -24.89 -18.41 18.53
N SER A 451 -24.62 -19.44 17.73
CA SER A 451 -23.38 -20.21 17.79
C SER A 451 -22.34 -19.71 16.78
N PHE A 452 -21.24 -19.19 17.31
CA PHE A 452 -20.09 -18.68 16.56
C PHE A 452 -18.77 -19.14 17.18
N ASP A 453 -17.71 -19.18 16.38
CA ASP A 453 -16.34 -19.49 16.82
C ASP A 453 -15.70 -18.24 17.45
N TYR A 454 -15.95 -18.06 18.74
CA TYR A 454 -15.38 -16.99 19.56
C TYR A 454 -14.42 -17.55 20.60
N LEU A 455 -13.39 -16.78 20.92
CA LEU A 455 -12.57 -17.03 22.11
C LEU A 455 -13.43 -16.93 23.38
N PRO A 456 -13.15 -17.73 24.42
CA PRO A 456 -13.79 -17.58 25.72
C PRO A 456 -13.60 -16.16 26.28
N ASP A 457 -14.64 -15.61 26.88
CA ASP A 457 -14.63 -14.27 27.48
C ASP A 457 -13.53 -14.11 28.56
N SER A 458 -13.14 -15.22 29.21
CA SER A 458 -12.03 -15.26 30.18
C SER A 458 -10.65 -14.96 29.61
N LEU A 459 -10.48 -15.03 28.28
CA LEU A 459 -9.24 -14.68 27.59
C LEU A 459 -9.21 -13.22 27.12
N ILE A 460 -10.30 -12.47 27.31
CA ILE A 460 -10.46 -11.11 26.79
C ILE A 460 -10.33 -10.11 27.93
N ARG A 461 -9.40 -9.18 27.81
CA ARG A 461 -9.23 -8.05 28.73
C ARG A 461 -9.84 -6.79 28.12
N LEU A 462 -10.94 -6.32 28.68
CA LEU A 462 -11.57 -5.05 28.28
C LEU A 462 -10.79 -3.82 28.78
N GLY A 463 -10.99 -2.70 28.09
CA GLY A 463 -10.37 -1.41 28.33
C GLY A 463 -8.92 -1.34 27.88
N LYS A 464 -8.17 -0.45 28.51
CA LYS A 464 -6.81 -0.10 28.11
C LYS A 464 -5.87 -1.29 28.21
N GLN A 465 -5.15 -1.53 27.11
CA GLN A 465 -4.16 -2.59 27.01
C GLN A 465 -2.78 -2.11 27.51
N PRO A 466 -1.95 -3.00 28.05
CA PRO A 466 -0.60 -2.65 28.47
C PRO A 466 0.25 -2.22 27.27
N ALA A 467 0.86 -1.05 27.37
CA ALA A 467 1.88 -0.60 26.41
C ALA A 467 3.27 -1.06 26.87
N ILE A 468 4.15 -1.33 25.90
CA ILE A 468 5.56 -1.61 26.19
C ILE A 468 6.21 -0.35 26.77
N ALA A 469 6.70 -0.44 28.00
CA ALA A 469 7.45 0.61 28.65
C ALA A 469 8.95 0.30 28.60
N TRP A 470 9.73 1.22 28.05
CA TRP A 470 11.20 1.08 27.97
C TRP A 470 11.86 1.89 29.10
N PRO A 471 12.90 1.35 29.77
CA PRO A 471 13.70 2.15 30.69
C PRO A 471 14.29 3.40 30.02
N ALA A 472 14.64 4.40 30.82
CA ALA A 472 15.36 5.57 30.32
C ALA A 472 16.66 5.13 29.62
N PRO A 473 17.13 5.81 28.55
CA PRO A 473 18.27 5.34 27.76
C PRO A 473 19.54 5.02 28.56
N ASN A 474 19.79 5.74 29.65
CA ASN A 474 20.93 5.54 30.55
C ASN A 474 20.76 4.35 31.53
N GLN A 475 19.56 3.79 31.64
CA GLN A 475 19.21 2.66 32.51
C GLN A 475 18.97 1.36 31.72
N ARG A 476 18.99 1.42 30.39
CA ARG A 476 18.77 0.25 29.53
C ARG A 476 19.96 -0.70 29.59
N THR A 477 19.66 -1.97 29.85
CA THR A 477 20.60 -3.08 29.68
C THR A 477 20.88 -3.33 28.19
N ALA A 478 21.86 -4.19 27.89
CA ALA A 478 22.10 -4.62 26.51
C ALA A 478 20.84 -5.28 25.90
N GLY A 479 20.15 -6.14 26.66
CA GLY A 479 18.90 -6.78 26.24
C GLY A 479 17.80 -5.78 25.91
N ASP A 480 17.62 -4.75 26.75
CA ASP A 480 16.64 -3.68 26.48
C ASP A 480 16.95 -2.96 25.16
N TRP A 481 18.22 -2.70 24.87
CA TRP A 481 18.63 -2.08 23.61
C TRP A 481 18.38 -2.97 22.39
N PHE A 482 18.60 -4.28 22.51
CA PHE A 482 18.31 -5.22 21.42
C PHE A 482 16.80 -5.34 21.15
N SER A 483 15.97 -5.52 22.18
CA SER A 483 14.52 -5.57 22.00
C SER A 483 13.96 -4.23 21.50
N TYR A 484 14.49 -3.10 21.97
CA TYR A 484 14.12 -1.78 21.44
C TYR A 484 14.52 -1.63 19.96
N GLY A 485 15.68 -2.14 19.57
CA GLY A 485 16.14 -2.14 18.18
C GLY A 485 15.25 -3.01 17.28
N GLU A 486 14.86 -4.20 17.73
CA GLU A 486 13.95 -5.08 16.98
C GLU A 486 12.58 -4.44 16.76
N GLN A 487 12.01 -3.82 17.80
CA GLN A 487 10.76 -3.09 17.67
C GLN A 487 10.88 -1.93 16.66
N ARG A 488 12.00 -1.20 16.63
CA ARG A 488 12.19 -0.13 15.63
C ARG A 488 12.37 -0.68 14.22
N GLU A 489 13.12 -1.78 14.06
CA GLU A 489 13.37 -2.39 12.75
C GLU A 489 12.06 -2.89 12.10
N VAL A 490 11.23 -3.60 12.86
CA VAL A 490 9.96 -4.15 12.36
C VAL A 490 8.96 -3.02 12.02
N ASN A 491 9.03 -1.90 12.74
CA ASN A 491 8.26 -0.69 12.44
C ASN A 491 8.85 0.20 11.34
N GLY A 492 9.93 -0.23 10.68
CA GLY A 492 10.51 0.47 9.52
C GLY A 492 11.47 1.60 9.88
N ASP A 493 11.79 1.82 11.16
CA ASP A 493 12.76 2.81 11.61
C ASP A 493 14.18 2.19 11.65
N MET A 494 14.73 2.00 10.46
CA MET A 494 15.98 1.26 10.26
C MET A 494 17.20 1.96 10.89
N LEU A 495 17.29 3.28 10.80
CA LEU A 495 18.40 4.03 11.40
C LEU A 495 18.28 4.09 12.92
N GLY A 496 17.06 4.23 13.43
CA GLY A 496 16.77 4.14 14.86
C GLY A 496 17.08 2.76 15.44
N ALA A 497 16.82 1.69 14.69
CA ALA A 497 17.17 0.32 15.04
C ALA A 497 18.69 0.09 15.02
N LEU A 498 19.40 0.56 13.99
CA LEU A 498 20.85 0.46 13.91
C LEU A 498 21.52 1.16 15.10
N HIS A 499 21.04 2.34 15.47
CA HIS A 499 21.51 3.03 16.67
C HIS A 499 21.33 2.17 17.93
N ALA A 500 20.13 1.61 18.13
CA ALA A 500 19.84 0.77 19.28
C ALA A 500 20.73 -0.48 19.34
N TYR A 501 20.92 -1.18 18.21
CA TYR A 501 21.80 -2.34 18.13
C TYR A 501 23.27 -2.00 18.43
N ARG A 502 23.79 -0.88 17.92
CA ARG A 502 25.14 -0.40 18.27
C ARG A 502 25.28 -0.13 19.77
N ARG A 503 24.26 0.44 20.41
CA ARG A 503 24.24 0.65 21.88
C ARG A 503 24.25 -0.68 22.64
N GLY A 504 23.46 -1.66 22.19
CA GLY A 504 23.43 -3.01 22.77
C GLY A 504 24.79 -3.70 22.69
N VAL A 505 25.41 -3.73 21.50
CA VAL A 505 26.74 -4.33 21.29
C VAL A 505 27.83 -3.63 22.12
N ALA A 506 27.75 -2.32 22.30
CA ALA A 506 28.70 -1.57 23.13
C ALA A 506 28.63 -1.94 24.62
N LEU A 507 27.45 -2.34 25.11
CA LEU A 507 27.26 -2.78 26.50
C LEU A 507 27.58 -4.26 26.70
N ASN A 508 27.23 -5.10 25.73
CA ASN A 508 27.54 -6.52 25.75
C ASN A 508 27.76 -7.04 24.31
N ALA A 509 29.03 -7.20 23.94
CA ALA A 509 29.41 -7.72 22.64
C ALA A 509 29.27 -9.25 22.54
N ASP A 510 29.11 -9.95 23.66
CA ASP A 510 28.99 -11.41 23.72
C ASP A 510 27.53 -11.91 23.59
N ASP A 511 26.54 -11.01 23.58
CA ASP A 511 25.16 -11.35 23.24
C ASP A 511 25.06 -11.75 21.77
N THR A 512 24.89 -13.03 21.52
CA THR A 512 24.91 -13.61 20.18
C THR A 512 23.67 -13.29 19.35
N ASN A 513 22.49 -13.19 19.97
CA ASN A 513 21.26 -12.81 19.27
C ASN A 513 21.26 -11.33 18.89
N GLY A 514 21.69 -10.49 19.83
CA GLY A 514 21.88 -9.05 19.60
C GLY A 514 22.95 -8.76 18.56
N ALA A 515 24.09 -9.46 18.63
CA ALA A 515 25.15 -9.36 17.63
C ALA A 515 24.66 -9.84 16.24
N ARG A 516 23.82 -10.87 16.18
CA ARG A 516 23.19 -11.31 14.92
C ARG A 516 22.33 -10.23 14.30
N ALA A 517 21.45 -9.63 15.09
CA ALA A 517 20.60 -8.54 14.62
C ALA A 517 21.40 -7.31 14.18
N ALA A 518 22.42 -6.95 14.97
CA ALA A 518 23.33 -5.86 14.63
C ALA A 518 24.06 -6.12 13.30
N ALA A 519 24.68 -7.29 13.13
CA ALA A 519 25.40 -7.65 11.92
C ALA A 519 24.50 -7.60 10.69
N ARG A 520 23.33 -8.26 10.76
CA ARG A 520 22.35 -8.29 9.68
C ARG A 520 21.88 -6.89 9.26
N LEU A 521 21.45 -6.06 10.21
CA LEU A 521 20.92 -4.73 9.88
C LEU A 521 22.03 -3.82 9.34
N THR A 522 23.24 -3.93 9.89
CA THR A 522 24.42 -3.18 9.42
C THR A 522 24.75 -3.53 7.96
N VAL A 523 24.73 -4.81 7.61
CA VAL A 523 24.89 -5.27 6.21
C VAL A 523 23.73 -4.81 5.33
N THR A 524 22.50 -4.91 5.82
CA THR A 524 21.28 -4.48 5.11
C THR A 524 21.32 -2.99 4.73
N LEU A 525 21.88 -2.14 5.60
CA LEU A 525 22.06 -0.70 5.36
C LEU A 525 23.31 -0.36 4.55
N GLY A 526 24.16 -1.35 4.21
CA GLY A 526 25.35 -1.15 3.38
C GLY A 526 26.60 -0.70 4.13
N TYR A 527 26.64 -0.86 5.45
CA TYR A 527 27.82 -0.61 6.28
C TYR A 527 28.72 -1.85 6.32
N PHE A 528 29.14 -2.36 5.15
CA PHE A 528 29.70 -3.70 5.00
C PHE A 528 30.95 -3.98 5.82
N ARG A 529 31.86 -3.00 6.01
CA ARG A 529 33.05 -3.20 6.83
C ARG A 529 32.71 -3.45 8.31
N GLU A 530 31.79 -2.67 8.85
CA GLU A 530 31.29 -2.88 10.22
C GLU A 530 30.49 -4.18 10.32
N GLY A 531 29.63 -4.45 9.32
CA GLY A 531 28.85 -5.68 9.24
C GLY A 531 29.70 -6.95 9.19
N GLU A 532 30.77 -6.96 8.38
CA GLU A 532 31.74 -8.07 8.30
C GLU A 532 32.44 -8.28 9.64
N SER A 533 32.88 -7.19 10.30
CA SER A 533 33.52 -7.27 11.61
C SER A 533 32.57 -7.81 12.69
N LEU A 534 31.33 -7.32 12.73
CA LEU A 534 30.28 -7.82 13.62
C LEU A 534 30.00 -9.30 13.37
N ALA A 535 29.79 -9.68 12.12
CA ALA A 535 29.49 -11.05 11.71
C ALA A 535 30.65 -12.01 12.01
N THR A 536 31.90 -11.59 11.80
CA THR A 536 33.09 -12.40 12.12
C THR A 536 33.20 -12.67 13.61
N ARG A 537 32.93 -11.67 14.47
CA ARG A 537 32.89 -11.88 15.93
C ARG A 537 31.75 -12.80 16.35
N ALA A 538 30.57 -12.63 15.76
CA ALA A 538 29.42 -13.48 16.05
C ALA A 538 29.69 -14.96 15.67
N LEU A 539 30.27 -15.22 14.50
CA LEU A 539 30.66 -16.57 14.06
C LEU A 539 31.79 -17.19 14.87
N ALA A 540 32.71 -16.39 15.42
CA ALA A 540 33.74 -16.92 16.33
C ALA A 540 33.12 -17.54 17.60
N ARG A 541 31.94 -17.07 18.00
CA ARG A 541 31.17 -17.60 19.14
C ARG A 541 30.17 -18.67 18.73
N GLN A 542 29.54 -18.52 17.57
CA GLN A 542 28.59 -19.48 17.00
C GLN A 542 29.02 -19.89 15.59
N PRO A 543 30.03 -20.78 15.45
CA PRO A 543 30.57 -21.14 14.14
C PRO A 543 29.56 -21.78 13.20
N ALA A 544 28.48 -22.36 13.74
CA ALA A 544 27.41 -23.01 13.00
C ALA A 544 26.23 -22.06 12.67
N ASP A 545 26.36 -20.74 12.83
CA ASP A 545 25.27 -19.81 12.48
C ASP A 545 25.26 -19.48 10.97
N HIS A 546 24.40 -20.16 10.23
CA HIS A 546 24.27 -20.03 8.78
C HIS A 546 23.68 -18.68 8.34
N GLU A 547 22.88 -18.02 9.19
CA GLU A 547 22.36 -16.70 8.89
C GLU A 547 23.50 -15.67 8.92
N ILE A 548 24.36 -15.74 9.93
CA ILE A 548 25.53 -14.85 10.01
C ILE A 548 26.51 -15.13 8.89
N ALA A 549 26.77 -16.39 8.57
CA ALA A 549 27.61 -16.75 7.43
C ALA A 549 27.07 -16.10 6.16
N TYR A 550 25.77 -16.21 5.90
CA TYR A 550 25.13 -15.57 4.75
C TYR A 550 25.33 -14.05 4.70
N TYR A 551 25.01 -13.32 5.77
CA TYR A 551 25.18 -11.86 5.80
C TYR A 551 26.66 -11.42 5.76
N ARG A 552 27.58 -12.22 6.32
CA ARG A 552 29.03 -12.00 6.16
C ARG A 552 29.47 -12.19 4.72
N GLY A 553 28.91 -13.20 4.05
CA GLY A 553 29.12 -13.43 2.62
C GLY A 553 28.70 -12.24 1.78
N ILE A 554 27.52 -11.66 2.04
CA ILE A 554 27.08 -10.40 1.40
C ILE A 554 28.09 -9.28 1.65
N ALA A 555 28.51 -9.09 2.90
CA ALA A 555 29.44 -8.03 3.28
C ALA A 555 30.81 -8.17 2.59
N ARG A 556 31.37 -9.38 2.58
CA ARG A 556 32.65 -9.69 1.93
C ARG A 556 32.59 -9.53 0.42
N LEU A 557 31.50 -9.98 -0.20
CA LEU A 557 31.27 -9.79 -1.64
C LEU A 557 31.28 -8.29 -1.98
N ALA A 558 30.55 -7.47 -1.23
CA ALA A 558 30.52 -6.03 -1.42
C ALA A 558 31.88 -5.34 -1.16
N LEU A 559 32.72 -5.91 -0.31
CA LEU A 559 34.10 -5.45 -0.06
C LEU A 559 35.11 -5.95 -1.10
N GLY A 560 34.67 -6.73 -2.10
CA GLY A 560 35.51 -7.27 -3.17
C GLY A 560 36.17 -8.62 -2.84
N ASP A 561 35.90 -9.21 -1.68
CA ASP A 561 36.46 -10.49 -1.25
C ASP A 561 35.56 -11.66 -1.67
N SER A 562 35.53 -11.90 -2.97
CA SER A 562 34.63 -12.89 -3.59
C SER A 562 34.98 -14.33 -3.18
N ALA A 563 36.25 -14.61 -2.92
CA ALA A 563 36.71 -15.95 -2.52
C ALA A 563 36.21 -16.32 -1.12
N ARG A 564 36.38 -15.45 -0.11
CA ARG A 564 35.84 -15.72 1.23
C ARG A 564 34.33 -15.62 1.28
N ALA A 565 33.72 -14.75 0.45
CA ALA A 565 32.27 -14.70 0.31
C ALA A 565 31.69 -16.02 -0.21
N MET A 566 32.35 -16.66 -1.19
CA MET A 566 31.92 -17.98 -1.69
C MET A 566 31.89 -19.02 -0.56
N LEU A 567 32.94 -19.10 0.27
CA LEU A 567 32.98 -20.03 1.41
C LEU A 567 31.85 -19.79 2.41
N ASP A 568 31.53 -18.52 2.68
CA ASP A 568 30.43 -18.14 3.55
C ASP A 568 29.06 -18.55 2.98
N PHE A 569 28.86 -18.39 1.67
CA PHE A 569 27.63 -18.86 1.01
C PHE A 569 27.55 -20.38 0.92
N GLU A 570 28.66 -21.07 0.69
CA GLU A 570 28.73 -22.54 0.74
C GLU A 570 28.38 -23.06 2.13
N GLN A 571 28.86 -22.39 3.18
CA GLN A 571 28.44 -22.68 4.55
C GLN A 571 26.92 -22.47 4.70
N ALA A 572 26.40 -21.30 4.34
CA ALA A 572 24.96 -21.00 4.42
C ALA A 572 24.08 -21.97 3.61
N ARG A 573 24.62 -22.58 2.55
CA ARG A 573 23.94 -23.55 1.69
C ARG A 573 23.70 -24.91 2.36
N GLN A 574 24.43 -25.25 3.42
CA GLN A 574 24.40 -26.58 4.04
C GLN A 574 23.06 -26.92 4.69
N TYR A 575 22.49 -26.02 5.50
CA TYR A 575 21.17 -26.19 6.12
C TYR A 575 20.57 -24.83 6.56
N GLY A 576 19.30 -24.84 6.97
CA GLY A 576 18.58 -23.66 7.45
C GLY A 576 17.76 -22.94 6.37
N PRO A 577 17.03 -21.88 6.76
CA PRO A 577 16.05 -21.21 5.89
C PRO A 577 16.70 -20.49 4.69
N LEU A 578 17.96 -20.04 4.83
CA LEU A 578 18.66 -19.31 3.76
C LEU A 578 19.42 -20.21 2.77
N ARG A 579 19.26 -21.54 2.84
CA ARG A 579 20.02 -22.48 2.00
C ARG A 579 19.83 -22.20 0.51
N GLU A 580 18.60 -21.95 0.05
CA GLU A 580 18.32 -21.71 -1.36
C GLU A 580 18.75 -20.31 -1.78
N VAL A 581 18.64 -19.35 -0.85
CA VAL A 581 19.08 -17.97 -1.02
C VAL A 581 20.59 -17.89 -1.25
N ALA A 582 21.37 -18.72 -0.55
CA ALA A 582 22.82 -18.77 -0.71
C ALA A 582 23.25 -19.05 -2.17
N LEU A 583 22.43 -19.75 -2.97
CA LEU A 583 22.68 -19.94 -4.40
C LEU A 583 22.79 -18.62 -5.17
N LEU A 584 22.00 -17.59 -4.81
CA LEU A 584 22.11 -16.27 -5.42
C LEU A 584 23.44 -15.59 -5.07
N GLY A 585 23.88 -15.72 -3.81
CA GLY A 585 25.18 -15.24 -3.36
C GLY A 585 26.32 -15.91 -4.12
N MET A 586 26.27 -17.24 -4.25
CA MET A 586 27.24 -18.03 -5.02
C MET A 586 27.24 -17.63 -6.50
N LEU A 587 26.07 -17.46 -7.12
CA LEU A 587 25.94 -17.02 -8.52
C LEU A 587 26.64 -15.68 -8.75
N ARG A 588 26.53 -14.74 -7.81
CA ARG A 588 27.15 -13.41 -7.92
C ARG A 588 28.65 -13.42 -7.61
N ALA A 589 29.09 -14.28 -6.70
CA ALA A 589 30.52 -14.45 -6.40
C ALA A 589 31.27 -15.17 -7.54
N ALA A 590 30.63 -16.12 -8.22
CA ALA A 590 31.29 -17.00 -9.19
C ALA A 590 32.00 -16.28 -10.37
N PRO A 591 31.43 -15.24 -11.01
CA PRO A 591 32.12 -14.51 -12.09
C PRO A 591 33.39 -13.79 -11.64
N LEU A 592 33.54 -13.53 -10.34
CA LEU A 592 34.67 -12.81 -9.75
C LEU A 592 35.79 -13.76 -9.29
N ILE A 593 35.57 -15.07 -9.39
CA ILE A 593 36.57 -16.11 -9.11
C ILE A 593 37.00 -16.70 -10.45
N SER A 594 38.28 -16.51 -10.81
CA SER A 594 38.80 -16.85 -12.15
C SER A 594 38.76 -18.35 -12.47
N THR A 595 38.75 -19.22 -11.45
CA THR A 595 38.74 -20.69 -11.61
C THR A 595 37.33 -21.28 -11.47
N GLY A 596 36.94 -22.12 -12.42
CA GLY A 596 35.72 -22.94 -12.30
C GLY A 596 34.39 -22.21 -12.48
N ARG A 597 34.35 -20.98 -13.03
CA ARG A 597 33.11 -20.21 -13.29
C ARG A 597 32.02 -21.05 -13.98
N ALA A 598 32.37 -21.77 -15.04
CA ALA A 598 31.43 -22.61 -15.79
C ALA A 598 30.81 -23.72 -14.92
N ASN A 599 31.59 -24.30 -14.00
CA ASN A 599 31.12 -25.34 -13.08
C ASN A 599 30.17 -24.76 -12.03
N HIS A 600 30.48 -23.57 -11.48
CA HIS A 600 29.58 -22.90 -10.52
C HIS A 600 28.25 -22.53 -11.18
N LEU A 601 28.29 -21.97 -12.40
CA LEU A 601 27.10 -21.65 -13.17
C LEU A 601 26.25 -22.90 -13.46
N ARG A 602 26.89 -24.00 -13.87
CA ARG A 602 26.22 -25.29 -14.10
C ARG A 602 25.51 -25.79 -12.84
N ARG A 603 26.20 -25.77 -11.69
CA ARG A 603 25.62 -26.19 -10.40
C ARG A 603 24.45 -25.31 -9.98
N PHE A 604 24.55 -23.99 -10.21
CA PHE A 604 23.46 -23.06 -9.94
C PHE A 604 22.22 -23.38 -10.78
N ILE A 605 22.37 -23.48 -12.11
CA ILE A 605 21.27 -23.77 -13.03
C ILE A 605 20.60 -25.10 -12.64
N GLU A 606 21.38 -26.15 -12.41
CA GLU A 606 20.83 -27.46 -12.04
C GLU A 606 20.07 -27.42 -10.71
N ALA A 607 20.59 -26.72 -9.71
CA ALA A 607 19.90 -26.54 -8.43
C ALA A 607 18.62 -25.69 -8.57
N ALA A 608 18.61 -24.69 -9.45
CA ALA A 608 17.47 -23.81 -9.66
C ALA A 608 16.33 -24.47 -10.44
N ARG A 609 16.60 -25.50 -11.26
CA ARG A 609 15.57 -26.26 -11.99
C ARG A 609 14.56 -26.93 -11.06
N SER A 610 15.03 -27.44 -9.92
CA SER A 610 14.20 -28.08 -8.90
C SER A 610 13.75 -27.12 -7.79
N ALA A 611 14.29 -25.91 -7.73
CA ALA A 611 13.89 -24.91 -6.73
C ALA A 611 12.43 -24.49 -6.93
N GLN A 612 11.71 -24.23 -5.84
CA GLN A 612 10.35 -23.67 -5.90
C GLN A 612 10.36 -22.14 -6.08
N SER A 613 11.46 -21.48 -5.69
CA SER A 613 11.60 -20.03 -5.77
C SER A 613 11.54 -19.49 -7.21
N PRO A 614 10.56 -18.59 -7.52
CA PRO A 614 10.47 -17.95 -8.83
C PRO A 614 11.75 -17.23 -9.23
N ARG A 615 12.36 -16.48 -8.29
CA ARG A 615 13.59 -15.73 -8.56
C ARG A 615 14.76 -16.62 -8.95
N LEU A 616 14.93 -17.78 -8.31
CA LEU A 616 16.01 -18.70 -8.68
C LEU A 616 15.85 -19.22 -10.11
N ARG A 617 14.63 -19.61 -10.49
CA ARG A 617 14.32 -20.06 -11.85
C ARG A 617 14.52 -18.96 -12.89
N GLU A 618 14.09 -17.74 -12.59
CA GLU A 618 14.31 -16.57 -13.44
C GLU A 618 15.80 -16.29 -13.66
N MET A 619 16.60 -16.27 -12.59
CA MET A 619 18.04 -16.04 -12.70
C MET A 619 18.73 -17.17 -13.48
N ALA A 620 18.33 -18.42 -13.27
CA ALA A 620 18.88 -19.55 -14.00
C ALA A 620 18.52 -19.49 -15.49
N ALA A 621 17.32 -19.04 -15.83
CA ALA A 621 16.88 -18.90 -17.22
C ALA A 621 17.64 -17.78 -17.95
N LEU A 622 17.85 -16.63 -17.29
CA LEU A 622 18.71 -15.57 -17.84
C LEU A 622 20.15 -16.04 -18.01
N ALA A 623 20.69 -16.73 -17.02
CA ALA A 623 22.07 -17.22 -17.05
C ALA A 623 22.28 -18.24 -18.18
N ALA A 624 21.34 -19.18 -18.35
CA ALA A 624 21.36 -20.18 -19.42
C ALA A 624 21.24 -19.53 -20.81
N TRP A 625 20.32 -18.56 -20.96
CA TRP A 625 20.13 -17.83 -22.21
C TRP A 625 21.40 -17.08 -22.62
N ASN A 626 22.02 -16.36 -21.68
CA ASN A 626 23.20 -15.57 -21.99
C ASN A 626 24.40 -16.43 -22.43
N ASP A 627 24.64 -17.55 -21.74
CA ASP A 627 25.73 -18.47 -22.09
C ASP A 627 25.58 -19.06 -23.50
N SER A 628 24.36 -19.44 -23.89
CA SER A 628 24.08 -20.02 -25.21
C SER A 628 24.00 -19.00 -26.36
N SER A 629 23.65 -17.74 -26.08
CA SER A 629 23.63 -16.68 -27.10
C SER A 629 25.01 -16.42 -27.74
N MET A 630 26.09 -16.87 -27.10
CA MET A 630 27.45 -16.83 -27.64
C MET A 630 27.79 -18.00 -28.60
N VAL A 631 26.91 -19.00 -28.75
CA VAL A 631 27.24 -20.29 -29.43
C VAL A 631 26.23 -20.69 -30.53
N GLY A 632 25.19 -19.89 -30.79
CA GLY A 632 24.16 -20.20 -31.81
C GLY A 632 23.04 -21.09 -31.26
N THR A 633 22.09 -21.49 -32.12
CA THR A 633 20.77 -22.06 -31.75
C THR A 633 20.81 -23.47 -31.10
N ASN A 634 21.99 -24.03 -30.83
CA ASN A 634 22.15 -25.23 -30.00
C ASN A 634 22.47 -24.81 -28.56
N TRP A 635 21.47 -24.87 -27.67
CA TRP A 635 21.65 -24.51 -26.25
C TRP A 635 22.74 -25.38 -25.61
N SER A 636 23.76 -24.73 -25.05
CA SER A 636 24.93 -25.38 -24.39
C SER A 636 24.53 -26.29 -23.22
N TRP A 637 23.31 -26.15 -22.73
CA TRP A 637 22.76 -26.82 -21.55
C TRP A 637 21.87 -28.03 -21.87
N GLY A 638 21.56 -28.29 -23.15
CA GLY A 638 20.67 -29.40 -23.54
C GLY A 638 19.18 -29.21 -23.19
N PHE A 639 18.78 -28.00 -22.77
CA PHE A 639 17.39 -27.61 -22.55
C PHE A 639 17.15 -26.16 -22.98
N ASP A 640 15.89 -25.80 -23.22
CA ASP A 640 15.50 -24.44 -23.59
C ASP A 640 15.29 -23.58 -22.31
N PRO A 641 15.97 -22.42 -22.14
CA PRO A 641 15.79 -21.58 -20.97
C PRO A 641 14.33 -21.20 -20.66
N LYS A 642 13.44 -21.20 -21.65
CA LYS A 642 12.01 -20.95 -21.42
C LYS A 642 11.33 -21.99 -20.53
N GLU A 643 11.86 -23.20 -20.44
CA GLU A 643 11.31 -24.27 -19.60
C GLU A 643 11.37 -23.93 -18.11
N LEU A 644 12.40 -23.19 -17.69
CA LEU A 644 12.57 -22.71 -16.31
C LEU A 644 11.49 -21.70 -15.91
N VAL A 645 10.97 -20.92 -16.87
CA VAL A 645 9.98 -19.86 -16.62
C VAL A 645 8.57 -20.21 -17.12
N ARG A 646 8.37 -21.41 -17.68
CA ARG A 646 7.07 -21.86 -18.22
C ARG A 646 6.04 -22.07 -17.11
N GLY A 647 6.45 -22.63 -15.97
CA GLY A 647 5.58 -22.94 -14.84
C GLY A 647 5.55 -21.86 -13.75
N LEU A 648 5.93 -20.62 -14.07
CA LEU A 648 5.78 -19.51 -13.12
C LEU A 648 4.40 -18.88 -13.32
N ASP A 649 3.57 -18.96 -12.27
CA ASP A 649 2.19 -18.45 -12.28
C ASP A 649 2.14 -16.92 -12.36
N ASP A 650 3.20 -16.24 -11.93
CA ASP A 650 3.28 -14.78 -12.02
C ASP A 650 3.49 -14.32 -13.47
N ARG A 651 2.40 -13.88 -14.08
CA ARG A 651 2.37 -13.31 -15.43
C ARG A 651 2.85 -11.86 -15.48
N THR A 652 3.08 -11.21 -14.34
CA THR A 652 3.54 -9.82 -14.26
C THR A 652 5.07 -9.69 -14.27
N SER A 653 5.81 -10.76 -13.97
CA SER A 653 7.28 -10.75 -13.94
C SER A 653 7.93 -10.30 -15.25
N VAL A 654 8.69 -9.21 -15.15
CA VAL A 654 9.46 -8.63 -16.27
C VAL A 654 10.56 -9.60 -16.76
N VAL A 655 11.25 -10.28 -15.84
CA VAL A 655 12.34 -11.21 -16.19
C VAL A 655 11.80 -12.43 -16.93
N ALA A 656 10.77 -13.07 -16.38
CA ALA A 656 10.16 -14.24 -17.00
C ALA A 656 9.59 -13.91 -18.38
N ARG A 657 8.93 -12.75 -18.53
CA ARG A 657 8.43 -12.27 -19.83
C ARG A 657 9.55 -11.99 -20.82
N PHE A 658 10.64 -11.36 -20.39
CA PHE A 658 11.80 -11.12 -21.24
C PHE A 658 12.41 -12.42 -21.75
N VAL A 659 12.69 -13.38 -20.85
CA VAL A 659 13.23 -14.70 -21.23
C VAL A 659 12.32 -15.38 -22.26
N ARG A 660 11.01 -15.46 -22.00
CA ARG A 660 10.04 -16.06 -22.94
C ARG A 660 10.07 -15.37 -24.31
N HIS A 661 10.12 -14.04 -24.33
CA HIS A 661 10.18 -13.26 -25.58
C HIS A 661 11.43 -13.61 -26.40
N VAL A 662 12.61 -13.66 -25.78
CA VAL A 662 13.88 -13.89 -26.49
C VAL A 662 14.16 -15.36 -26.81
N THR A 663 13.39 -16.30 -26.24
CA THR A 663 13.51 -17.76 -26.46
C THR A 663 12.39 -18.32 -27.35
N GLY A 664 11.68 -17.45 -28.09
CA GLY A 664 10.74 -17.86 -29.15
C GLY A 664 9.27 -17.89 -28.75
N THR A 665 8.87 -17.26 -27.66
CA THR A 665 7.46 -16.97 -27.32
C THR A 665 7.23 -15.46 -27.35
N PRO A 666 6.98 -14.85 -28.53
CA PRO A 666 6.92 -13.39 -28.66
C PRO A 666 5.86 -12.76 -27.76
N ASP A 667 6.27 -11.80 -26.94
CA ASP A 667 5.39 -10.89 -26.20
C ASP A 667 5.43 -9.51 -26.87
N SER A 668 4.36 -9.16 -27.60
CA SER A 668 4.24 -7.89 -28.32
C SER A 668 4.04 -6.67 -27.42
N THR A 669 3.73 -6.90 -26.13
CA THR A 669 3.46 -5.83 -25.16
C THR A 669 4.67 -5.50 -24.28
N LEU A 670 5.69 -6.36 -24.25
CA LEU A 670 6.85 -6.25 -23.37
C LEU A 670 7.59 -4.91 -23.50
N MET A 671 7.91 -4.46 -24.73
CA MET A 671 8.66 -3.21 -24.92
C MET A 671 7.87 -1.99 -24.45
N ARG A 672 6.55 -1.97 -24.67
CA ARG A 672 5.67 -0.91 -24.17
C ARG A 672 5.62 -0.91 -22.63
N HIS A 673 5.57 -2.09 -22.02
CA HIS A 673 5.60 -2.25 -20.56
C HIS A 673 6.91 -1.75 -19.94
N LEU A 674 8.05 -2.11 -20.55
CA LEU A 674 9.39 -1.64 -20.15
C LEU A 674 9.57 -0.13 -20.32
N ALA A 675 9.00 0.47 -21.38
CA ALA A 675 9.04 1.92 -21.60
C ALA A 675 8.28 2.73 -20.54
N GLY A 676 7.34 2.08 -19.83
CA GLY A 676 6.49 2.71 -18.81
C GLY A 676 7.20 3.07 -17.50
N ASP A 677 8.29 2.39 -17.15
CA ASP A 677 9.02 2.66 -15.90
C ASP A 677 10.52 2.27 -15.99
N PRO A 678 11.47 3.20 -15.79
CA PRO A 678 12.90 2.89 -15.70
C PRO A 678 13.25 1.81 -14.68
N ALA A 679 12.49 1.66 -13.59
CA ALA A 679 12.70 0.61 -12.59
C ALA A 679 12.55 -0.79 -13.20
N ARG A 680 11.67 -0.99 -14.19
CA ARG A 680 11.52 -2.28 -14.89
C ARG A 680 12.76 -2.61 -15.73
N VAL A 681 13.36 -1.59 -16.36
CA VAL A 681 14.61 -1.73 -17.13
C VAL A 681 15.81 -1.98 -16.21
N LEU A 682 15.89 -1.26 -15.07
CA LEU A 682 16.91 -1.50 -14.05
C LEU A 682 16.79 -2.92 -13.48
N GLN A 683 15.57 -3.40 -13.18
CA GLN A 683 15.38 -4.79 -12.73
C GLN A 683 15.95 -5.83 -13.70
N LEU A 684 15.80 -5.63 -15.02
CA LEU A 684 16.42 -6.50 -16.03
C LEU A 684 17.95 -6.38 -16.02
N ALA A 685 18.48 -5.16 -15.92
CA ALA A 685 19.92 -4.91 -15.86
C ALA A 685 20.56 -5.60 -14.66
N GLU A 686 19.95 -5.46 -13.48
CA GLU A 686 20.43 -6.06 -12.23
C GLU A 686 20.32 -7.58 -12.24
N ALA A 687 19.22 -8.12 -12.78
CA ALA A 687 19.01 -9.56 -12.89
C ALA A 687 20.03 -10.28 -13.79
N SER A 688 20.61 -9.57 -14.76
CA SER A 688 21.51 -10.13 -15.77
C SER A 688 22.98 -9.80 -15.54
N GLU A 689 23.29 -9.17 -14.42
CA GLU A 689 24.64 -8.71 -14.17
C GLU A 689 25.62 -9.84 -13.85
N GLY A 690 26.84 -9.79 -14.40
CA GLY A 690 27.79 -10.91 -14.36
C GLY A 690 27.41 -12.08 -15.28
N LEU A 691 26.25 -11.96 -15.92
CA LEU A 691 25.61 -12.91 -16.84
C LEU A 691 25.25 -12.22 -18.17
N GLY A 692 26.04 -11.26 -18.64
CA GLY A 692 25.85 -10.57 -19.93
C GLY A 692 24.74 -9.50 -19.98
N GLY A 693 24.50 -8.79 -18.87
CA GLY A 693 23.49 -7.72 -18.84
C GLY A 693 23.74 -6.53 -19.78
N GLY A 694 24.96 -6.38 -20.32
CA GLY A 694 25.27 -5.35 -21.31
C GLY A 694 24.53 -5.58 -22.63
N GLU A 695 24.48 -6.84 -23.07
CA GLU A 695 23.77 -7.28 -24.28
C GLU A 695 22.27 -7.01 -24.15
N ILE A 696 21.69 -7.25 -22.97
CA ILE A 696 20.27 -7.03 -22.70
C ILE A 696 19.91 -5.55 -22.84
N LEU A 697 20.70 -4.63 -22.26
CA LEU A 697 20.39 -3.20 -22.35
C LEU A 697 20.56 -2.67 -23.78
N GLU A 698 21.54 -3.17 -24.55
CA GLU A 698 21.66 -2.84 -25.98
C GLU A 698 20.51 -3.41 -26.82
N PHE A 699 19.93 -4.54 -26.41
CA PHE A 699 18.74 -5.07 -27.05
C PHE A 699 17.49 -4.25 -26.71
N VAL A 700 17.26 -3.97 -25.42
CA VAL A 700 16.02 -3.36 -24.92
C VAL A 700 15.91 -1.88 -25.29
N LEU A 701 16.93 -1.06 -24.97
CA LEU A 701 16.79 0.40 -25.02
C LEU A 701 16.43 0.95 -26.40
N PRO A 702 17.01 0.49 -27.52
CA PRO A 702 16.64 0.99 -28.85
C PRO A 702 15.20 0.64 -29.27
N ARG A 703 14.59 -0.40 -28.66
CA ARG A 703 13.27 -0.93 -28.99
C ARG A 703 12.13 -0.35 -28.15
N LEU A 704 12.45 0.52 -27.18
CA LEU A 704 11.44 1.14 -26.33
C LEU A 704 10.63 2.21 -27.10
N PRO A 705 9.30 2.08 -27.17
CA PRO A 705 8.44 3.14 -27.72
C PRO A 705 8.42 4.37 -26.80
N ASP A 706 8.21 5.56 -27.36
CA ASP A 706 8.02 6.82 -26.61
C ASP A 706 6.84 7.60 -27.20
N ASP A 707 5.74 6.88 -27.42
CA ASP A 707 4.46 7.41 -27.89
C ASP A 707 3.40 7.42 -26.76
N GLU A 708 2.23 7.99 -27.03
CA GLU A 708 1.14 8.17 -26.06
C GLU A 708 0.55 6.84 -25.54
N SER A 709 0.82 5.70 -26.19
CA SER A 709 0.36 4.39 -25.69
C SER A 709 1.11 3.93 -24.43
N VAL A 710 2.26 4.53 -24.13
CA VAL A 710 3.09 4.23 -22.95
C VAL A 710 2.58 5.02 -21.75
N VAL A 711 1.85 4.33 -20.87
CA VAL A 711 1.46 4.89 -19.57
C VAL A 711 2.65 4.87 -18.63
N ARG A 712 2.95 6.03 -18.02
CA ARG A 712 4.07 6.24 -17.10
C ARG A 712 3.57 6.88 -15.82
N GLU A 713 4.30 6.62 -14.74
CA GLU A 713 4.17 7.42 -13.52
C GLU A 713 4.42 8.89 -13.83
N ARG A 714 3.60 9.77 -13.24
CA ARG A 714 3.72 11.22 -13.45
C ARG A 714 5.12 11.71 -13.07
N GLY A 715 5.71 12.57 -13.91
CA GLY A 715 7.05 13.13 -13.74
C GLY A 715 8.20 12.19 -14.08
N LEU A 716 7.98 10.87 -14.15
CA LEU A 716 9.07 9.91 -14.31
C LEU A 716 9.69 9.99 -15.71
N PRO A 717 11.03 10.15 -15.83
CA PRO A 717 11.69 10.19 -17.14
C PRO A 717 11.53 8.87 -17.91
N HIS A 718 11.42 8.98 -19.24
CA HIS A 718 11.51 7.82 -20.13
C HIS A 718 12.83 7.06 -19.88
N PRO A 719 12.87 5.71 -19.89
CA PRO A 719 14.10 4.95 -19.56
C PRO A 719 15.34 5.35 -20.38
N ARG A 720 15.19 5.66 -21.67
CA ARG A 720 16.29 6.17 -22.53
C ARG A 720 16.90 7.52 -22.08
N ARG A 721 16.18 8.31 -21.29
CA ARG A 721 16.58 9.62 -20.76
C ARG A 721 16.80 9.60 -19.25
N HIS A 722 16.79 8.43 -18.63
CA HIS A 722 16.95 8.29 -17.18
C HIS A 722 18.43 8.11 -16.82
N ALA A 723 18.99 9.02 -16.01
CA ALA A 723 20.43 9.04 -15.73
C ALA A 723 20.95 7.72 -15.13
N LEU A 724 20.23 7.12 -14.17
CA LEU A 724 20.66 5.82 -13.61
C LEU A 724 20.63 4.69 -14.64
N VAL A 725 19.68 4.67 -15.57
CA VAL A 725 19.65 3.65 -16.62
C VAL A 725 20.88 3.81 -17.52
N ALA A 726 21.29 5.04 -17.82
CA ALA A 726 22.49 5.32 -18.59
C ALA A 726 23.78 4.92 -17.86
N TYR A 727 23.88 5.18 -16.55
CA TYR A 727 25.02 4.72 -15.73
C TYR A 727 25.10 3.19 -15.66
N HIS A 728 23.98 2.51 -15.43
CA HIS A 728 23.91 1.04 -15.45
C HIS A 728 24.29 0.47 -16.82
N ARG A 729 23.83 1.11 -17.90
CA ARG A 729 24.22 0.76 -19.28
C ARG A 729 25.74 0.83 -19.46
N ALA A 730 26.38 1.92 -19.02
CA ALA A 730 27.84 2.06 -19.08
C ALA A 730 28.54 0.97 -18.25
N PHE A 731 28.07 0.72 -17.03
CA PHE A 731 28.66 -0.28 -16.13
C PHE A 731 28.54 -1.71 -16.66
N ALA A 732 27.45 -2.02 -17.36
CA ALA A 732 27.18 -3.36 -17.88
C ALA A 732 28.25 -3.85 -18.87
N ARG A 733 28.99 -2.94 -19.53
CA ARG A 733 30.16 -3.25 -20.37
C ARG A 733 31.43 -2.53 -19.90
N ARG A 734 31.61 -2.40 -18.59
CA ARG A 734 32.76 -1.74 -17.94
C ARG A 734 34.15 -2.27 -18.32
N THR A 735 34.24 -3.44 -18.95
CA THR A 735 35.51 -4.02 -19.44
C THR A 735 35.94 -3.47 -20.81
N ASN A 736 35.06 -2.75 -21.50
CA ASN A 736 35.36 -2.02 -22.73
C ASN A 736 35.49 -0.53 -22.41
N ASP A 737 36.72 -0.08 -22.10
CA ASP A 737 36.99 1.26 -21.57
C ASP A 737 36.50 2.39 -22.47
N THR A 738 36.70 2.29 -23.78
CA THR A 738 36.25 3.31 -24.75
C THR A 738 34.73 3.43 -24.74
N TRP A 739 34.04 2.29 -24.88
CA TRP A 739 32.59 2.25 -24.92
C TRP A 739 31.98 2.72 -23.59
N ALA A 740 32.51 2.23 -22.47
CA ALA A 740 32.07 2.60 -21.14
C ALA A 740 32.28 4.10 -20.89
N GLY A 741 33.42 4.64 -21.33
CA GLY A 741 33.76 6.05 -21.23
C GLY A 741 32.77 6.96 -21.95
N GLU A 742 32.49 6.71 -23.23
CA GLU A 742 31.53 7.51 -24.01
C GLU A 742 30.13 7.52 -23.38
N ARG A 743 29.70 6.38 -22.82
CA ARG A 743 28.37 6.28 -22.18
C ARG A 743 28.31 6.91 -20.80
N LEU A 744 29.41 6.93 -20.05
CA LEU A 744 29.52 7.74 -18.84
C LEU A 744 29.41 9.23 -19.16
N ASP A 745 30.12 9.69 -20.18
CA ASP A 745 30.11 11.09 -20.58
C ASP A 745 28.69 11.51 -21.03
N SER A 746 27.97 10.64 -21.74
CA SER A 746 26.55 10.86 -22.06
C SER A 746 25.65 10.83 -20.81
N ALA A 747 25.83 9.87 -19.91
CA ALA A 747 25.03 9.74 -18.68
C ALA A 747 25.12 10.99 -17.80
N ALA A 748 26.33 11.58 -17.68
CA ALA A 748 26.59 12.76 -16.86
C ALA A 748 25.81 14.00 -17.31
N THR A 749 25.36 14.05 -18.58
CA THR A 749 24.59 15.18 -19.15
C THR A 749 23.08 15.06 -18.97
N LEU A 750 22.57 13.89 -18.57
CA LEU A 750 21.14 13.66 -18.46
C LEU A 750 20.52 14.42 -17.27
N PRO A 751 19.23 14.80 -17.34
CA PRO A 751 18.52 15.42 -16.22
C PRO A 751 18.50 14.52 -14.98
N LEU A 752 18.62 15.15 -13.80
CA LEU A 752 18.63 14.48 -12.50
C LEU A 752 17.28 14.58 -11.78
N THR A 753 16.31 15.27 -12.37
CA THR A 753 14.98 15.46 -11.78
C THR A 753 14.27 14.11 -11.66
N TYR A 754 13.76 13.80 -10.46
CA TYR A 754 13.09 12.54 -10.14
C TYR A 754 13.96 11.27 -10.26
N VAL A 755 15.29 11.43 -10.27
CA VAL A 755 16.24 10.31 -10.28
C VAL A 755 16.75 10.09 -8.86
N PHE A 756 16.15 9.14 -8.15
CA PHE A 756 16.49 8.81 -6.76
C PHE A 756 17.10 7.41 -6.67
N PRO A 757 18.44 7.29 -6.62
CA PRO A 757 19.11 5.98 -6.57
C PRO A 757 18.78 5.24 -5.29
N ASN A 758 18.53 3.94 -5.36
CA ASN A 758 18.27 3.11 -4.20
C ASN A 758 19.02 1.78 -4.27
N GLY A 759 19.30 1.22 -3.09
CA GLY A 759 19.92 -0.09 -2.99
C GLY A 759 21.43 -0.08 -3.21
N GLN A 760 22.00 -1.28 -3.07
CA GLN A 760 23.45 -1.47 -3.12
C GLN A 760 23.98 -1.34 -4.55
N ARG A 761 23.17 -1.71 -5.53
CA ARG A 761 23.65 -1.80 -6.90
C ARG A 761 23.88 -0.44 -7.56
N ASP A 762 22.96 0.50 -7.35
CA ASP A 762 23.16 1.90 -7.74
C ASP A 762 24.44 2.48 -7.14
N ARG A 763 24.75 2.14 -5.88
CA ARG A 763 25.98 2.59 -5.21
C ARG A 763 27.23 2.13 -5.95
N GLU A 764 27.32 0.83 -6.26
CA GLU A 764 28.49 0.25 -6.95
C GLU A 764 28.71 0.88 -8.33
N VAL A 765 27.62 1.07 -9.07
CA VAL A 765 27.63 1.69 -10.39
C VAL A 765 28.15 3.13 -10.32
N LEU A 766 27.64 3.93 -9.37
CA LEU A 766 28.02 5.33 -9.20
C LEU A 766 29.45 5.48 -8.64
N GLU A 767 29.87 4.61 -7.71
CA GLU A 767 31.25 4.58 -7.22
C GLU A 767 32.24 4.20 -8.32
N TRP A 768 31.89 3.24 -9.18
CA TRP A 768 32.69 2.92 -10.36
C TRP A 768 32.76 4.08 -11.34
N ALA A 769 31.62 4.73 -11.63
CA ALA A 769 31.58 5.90 -12.51
C ALA A 769 32.52 7.00 -12.01
N LEU A 770 32.57 7.26 -10.69
CA LEU A 770 33.50 8.24 -10.11
C LEU A 770 34.97 7.80 -10.11
N ARG A 771 35.26 6.51 -10.04
CA ARG A 771 36.64 6.01 -10.24
C ARG A 771 37.12 6.27 -11.66
N VAL A 772 36.25 6.06 -12.65
CA VAL A 772 36.57 6.23 -14.09
C VAL A 772 36.49 7.69 -14.53
N ARG A 773 35.58 8.47 -13.95
CA ARG A 773 35.35 9.91 -14.20
C ARG A 773 35.26 10.68 -12.88
N PRO A 774 36.40 11.02 -12.25
CA PRO A 774 36.40 11.75 -10.97
C PRO A 774 35.71 13.12 -11.04
N ARG A 775 35.55 13.73 -12.22
CA ARG A 775 34.88 15.03 -12.37
C ARG A 775 33.37 14.95 -12.63
N ASP A 776 32.79 13.75 -12.65
CA ASP A 776 31.36 13.58 -12.87
C ASP A 776 30.55 14.11 -11.67
N SER A 777 29.97 15.30 -11.83
CA SER A 777 29.15 15.94 -10.80
C SER A 777 27.79 15.26 -10.63
N SER A 778 27.24 14.66 -11.69
CA SER A 778 25.95 13.97 -11.68
C SER A 778 26.05 12.67 -10.88
N ALA A 779 27.06 11.85 -11.14
CA ALA A 779 27.30 10.62 -10.37
C ALA A 779 27.55 10.92 -8.89
N ARG A 780 28.33 11.97 -8.60
CA ARG A 780 28.61 12.41 -7.22
C ARG A 780 27.37 12.92 -6.51
N TYR A 781 26.51 13.68 -7.18
CA TYR A 781 25.26 14.16 -6.61
C TYR A 781 24.34 13.00 -6.21
N LEU A 782 24.18 12.02 -7.11
CA LEU A 782 23.38 10.81 -6.90
C LEU A 782 23.95 9.95 -5.77
N LEU A 783 25.27 9.80 -5.69
CA LEU A 783 25.92 9.07 -4.59
C LEU A 783 25.73 9.79 -3.24
N GLY A 784 25.69 11.12 -3.23
CA GLY A 784 25.34 11.91 -2.04
C GLY A 784 23.92 11.63 -1.53
N MET A 785 22.95 11.40 -2.43
CA MET A 785 21.59 10.97 -2.02
C MET A 785 21.60 9.61 -1.33
N LEU A 786 22.35 8.65 -1.87
CA LEU A 786 22.51 7.33 -1.27
C LEU A 786 23.19 7.40 0.11
N ALA A 787 24.17 8.29 0.27
CA ALA A 787 24.81 8.52 1.56
C ALA A 787 23.82 9.10 2.58
N MET A 788 23.05 10.12 2.18
CA MET A 788 22.01 10.74 3.02
C MET A 788 20.94 9.72 3.43
N GLN A 789 20.40 8.95 2.49
CA GLN A 789 19.37 7.95 2.76
C GLN A 789 19.85 6.88 3.75
N ARG A 790 21.14 6.51 3.70
CA ARG A 790 21.73 5.55 4.64
C ARG A 790 22.11 6.17 5.99
N GLY A 791 22.03 7.49 6.14
CA GLY A 791 22.41 8.20 7.35
C GLY A 791 23.89 8.60 7.45
N ASP A 792 24.66 8.48 6.37
CA ASP A 792 26.01 9.04 6.28
C ASP A 792 25.95 10.52 5.86
N ILE A 793 25.54 11.36 6.81
CA ILE A 793 25.34 12.81 6.62
C ILE A 793 26.65 13.48 6.22
N GLY A 794 27.79 13.05 6.80
CA GLY A 794 29.10 13.62 6.51
C GLY A 794 29.52 13.42 5.06
N ALA A 795 29.38 12.19 4.54
CA ALA A 795 29.66 11.91 3.14
C ALA A 795 28.71 12.67 2.20
N ALA A 796 27.42 12.76 2.53
CA ALA A 796 26.45 13.51 1.74
C ALA A 796 26.82 15.00 1.62
N VAL A 797 27.15 15.65 2.74
CA VAL A 797 27.60 17.05 2.77
C VAL A 797 28.84 17.24 1.91
N ALA A 798 29.87 16.41 2.08
CA ALA A 798 31.12 16.53 1.32
C ALA A 798 30.90 16.37 -0.20
N MET A 799 30.07 15.40 -0.60
CA MET A 799 29.73 15.19 -2.01
C MET A 799 28.93 16.36 -2.60
N TRP A 800 27.95 16.89 -1.88
CA TRP A 800 27.12 17.99 -2.36
C TRP A 800 27.81 19.34 -2.35
N ASP A 801 28.71 19.62 -1.39
CA ASP A 801 29.57 20.80 -1.45
C ASP A 801 30.48 20.77 -2.68
N SER A 802 31.07 19.61 -2.98
CA SER A 802 31.86 19.41 -4.18
C SER A 802 31.05 19.66 -5.46
N VAL A 803 29.79 19.21 -5.52
CA VAL A 803 28.90 19.47 -6.65
C VAL A 803 28.56 20.95 -6.74
N ARG A 804 28.20 21.59 -5.62
CA ARG A 804 27.85 23.02 -5.55
C ARG A 804 28.99 23.91 -6.03
N ALA A 805 30.23 23.55 -5.72
CA ALA A 805 31.41 24.32 -6.14
C ALA A 805 31.62 24.36 -7.67
N VAL A 806 31.21 23.31 -8.39
CA VAL A 806 31.42 23.19 -9.85
C VAL A 806 30.15 23.41 -10.67
N ARG A 807 28.98 23.14 -10.09
CA ARG A 807 27.66 23.24 -10.72
C ARG A 807 26.67 23.84 -9.71
N PRO A 808 26.76 25.16 -9.44
CA PRO A 808 25.94 25.82 -8.43
C PRO A 808 24.47 25.99 -8.83
N THR A 809 24.09 25.74 -10.10
CA THR A 809 22.72 25.85 -10.61
C THR A 809 22.36 24.65 -11.49
N GLY A 810 21.05 24.39 -11.66
CA GLY A 810 20.57 23.32 -12.54
C GLY A 810 20.78 21.90 -12.02
N VAL A 811 21.04 21.74 -10.71
CA VAL A 811 20.96 20.45 -9.99
C VAL A 811 19.72 20.51 -9.09
N PRO A 812 18.71 19.65 -9.30
CA PRO A 812 17.43 19.78 -8.61
C PRO A 812 17.58 19.45 -7.11
N ALA A 813 17.03 20.31 -6.24
CA ALA A 813 17.00 20.14 -4.77
C ALA A 813 18.39 20.11 -4.09
N LEU A 814 19.46 20.56 -4.75
CA LEU A 814 20.82 20.55 -4.19
C LEU A 814 20.89 21.39 -2.90
N TYR A 815 20.38 22.61 -2.93
CA TYR A 815 20.46 23.52 -1.79
C TYR A 815 19.55 23.07 -0.65
N ARG A 816 18.36 22.57 -0.99
CA ARG A 816 17.47 21.93 -0.01
C ARG A 816 18.18 20.78 0.69
N ASN A 817 18.75 19.86 -0.07
CA ASN A 817 19.36 18.64 0.46
C ASN A 817 20.57 18.95 1.34
N LEU A 818 21.47 19.82 0.86
CA LEU A 818 22.64 20.24 1.62
C LEU A 818 22.26 21.02 2.89
N GLY A 819 21.30 21.94 2.80
CA GLY A 819 20.84 22.73 3.95
C GLY A 819 20.27 21.85 5.06
N TYR A 820 19.43 20.87 4.72
CA TYR A 820 18.90 19.92 5.71
C TYR A 820 19.96 18.96 6.27
N ALA A 821 20.92 18.52 5.46
CA ALA A 821 22.03 17.70 5.95
C ALA A 821 22.89 18.47 6.97
N LEU A 822 23.17 19.76 6.72
CA LEU A 822 23.89 20.63 7.67
C LEU A 822 23.10 20.87 8.95
N LEU A 823 21.76 21.03 8.87
CA LEU A 823 20.92 21.10 10.06
C LEU A 823 21.00 19.82 10.91
N LEU A 824 20.95 18.65 10.27
CA LEU A 824 21.07 17.37 10.96
C LEU A 824 22.45 17.15 11.59
N SER A 825 23.51 17.72 11.02
CA SER A 825 24.85 17.71 11.63
C SER A 825 25.05 18.80 12.68
N GLY A 826 24.07 19.69 12.90
CA GLY A 826 24.15 20.80 13.86
C GLY A 826 24.88 22.05 13.35
N ASP A 827 25.29 22.10 12.08
CA ASP A 827 26.02 23.22 11.48
C ASP A 827 25.06 24.30 10.97
N THR A 828 24.44 25.00 11.93
CA THR A 828 23.40 26.02 11.65
C THR A 828 23.94 27.23 10.89
N ALA A 829 25.22 27.56 11.05
CA ALA A 829 25.84 28.69 10.35
C ALA A 829 25.94 28.43 8.85
N ARG A 830 26.51 27.28 8.45
CA ARG A 830 26.59 26.91 7.03
C ARG A 830 25.22 26.59 6.46
N ALA A 831 24.30 26.02 7.25
CA ALA A 831 22.92 25.84 6.81
C ALA A 831 22.26 27.18 6.41
N ALA A 832 22.53 28.27 7.15
CA ALA A 832 22.01 29.60 6.84
C ALA A 832 22.51 30.10 5.49
N GLU A 833 23.81 29.98 5.23
CA GLU A 833 24.43 30.35 3.96
C GLU A 833 23.84 29.56 2.79
N VAL A 834 23.68 28.24 2.97
CA VAL A 834 23.15 27.35 1.93
C VAL A 834 21.68 27.63 1.64
N PHE A 835 20.82 27.79 2.65
CA PHE A 835 19.42 28.14 2.41
C PHE A 835 19.26 29.53 1.78
N ALA A 836 20.06 30.51 2.19
CA ALA A 836 20.05 31.84 1.59
C ALA A 836 20.48 31.82 0.12
N ALA A 837 21.54 31.08 -0.23
CA ALA A 837 21.94 30.87 -1.62
C ALA A 837 20.87 30.09 -2.41
N GLY A 838 20.24 29.11 -1.76
CA GLY A 838 19.15 28.31 -2.34
C GLY A 838 17.94 29.14 -2.74
N ILE A 839 17.59 30.21 -2.00
CA ILE A 839 16.50 31.12 -2.38
C ILE A 839 16.75 31.75 -3.76
N GLY A 840 18.01 32.00 -4.13
CA GLY A 840 18.37 32.50 -5.45
C GLY A 840 18.49 31.42 -6.52
N ALA A 841 19.04 30.25 -6.17
CA ALA A 841 19.33 29.18 -7.12
C ALA A 841 18.13 28.24 -7.42
N GLU A 842 17.22 28.08 -6.45
CA GLU A 842 16.02 27.25 -6.53
C GLU A 842 14.79 28.03 -5.99
N PRO A 843 14.47 29.21 -6.54
CA PRO A 843 13.45 30.11 -5.99
C PRO A 843 12.04 29.47 -5.96
N ASP A 844 11.76 28.54 -6.88
CA ASP A 844 10.47 27.84 -6.98
C ASP A 844 10.39 26.59 -6.07
N ASN A 845 11.48 26.20 -5.39
CA ASN A 845 11.49 25.05 -4.50
C ASN A 845 11.00 25.44 -3.10
N PRO A 846 9.74 25.13 -2.70
CA PRO A 846 9.18 25.57 -1.43
C PRO A 846 9.94 25.00 -0.22
N ALA A 847 10.59 23.85 -0.36
CA ALA A 847 11.33 23.22 0.73
C ALA A 847 12.57 24.03 1.15
N VAL A 848 13.16 24.83 0.24
CA VAL A 848 14.25 25.77 0.59
C VAL A 848 13.72 26.88 1.51
N TRP A 849 12.56 27.45 1.18
CA TRP A 849 11.92 28.48 1.99
C TRP A 849 11.46 27.95 3.35
N VAL A 850 10.93 26.73 3.39
CA VAL A 850 10.56 26.05 4.65
C VAL A 850 11.80 25.79 5.50
N GLY A 851 12.90 25.31 4.91
CA GLY A 851 14.17 25.10 5.59
C GLY A 851 14.73 26.40 6.17
N HIS A 852 14.75 27.48 5.37
CA HIS A 852 15.18 28.81 5.80
C HIS A 852 14.36 29.34 7.00
N ASP A 853 13.03 29.25 6.94
CA ASP A 853 12.17 29.70 8.05
C ASP A 853 12.36 28.81 9.30
N SER A 854 12.50 27.50 9.12
CA SER A 854 12.73 26.56 10.24
C SER A 854 14.05 26.86 10.95
N LEU A 855 15.12 27.13 10.19
CA LEU A 855 16.39 27.59 10.74
C LEU A 855 16.27 28.96 11.44
N SER A 856 15.46 29.87 10.88
CA SER A 856 15.20 31.17 11.49
C SER A 856 14.53 31.04 12.87
N VAL A 857 13.64 30.05 13.05
CA VAL A 857 13.09 29.68 14.37
C VAL A 857 14.19 29.19 15.31
N LEU A 858 15.00 28.23 14.86
CA LEU A 858 16.08 27.65 15.65
C LEU A 858 17.14 28.67 16.11
N THR A 859 17.37 29.70 15.30
CA THR A 859 18.34 30.78 15.56
C THR A 859 17.72 32.02 16.20
N GLY A 860 16.43 31.97 16.58
CA GLY A 860 15.77 33.05 17.31
C GLY A 860 15.47 34.32 16.51
N ARG A 861 15.37 34.23 15.18
CA ARG A 861 15.04 35.38 14.31
C ARG A 861 13.60 35.87 14.55
N GLY A 862 13.42 37.19 14.47
CA GLY A 862 12.15 37.84 14.77
C GLY A 862 11.04 37.55 13.76
N ILE A 863 9.78 37.66 14.19
CA ILE A 863 8.58 37.40 13.35
C ILE A 863 8.56 38.29 12.10
N ALA A 864 8.90 39.58 12.25
CA ALA A 864 8.92 40.54 11.14
C ALA A 864 9.96 40.19 10.08
N GLU A 865 11.17 39.79 10.50
CA GLU A 865 12.25 39.35 9.60
C GLU A 865 11.86 38.08 8.84
N ARG A 866 11.23 37.12 9.52
CA ARG A 866 10.74 35.88 8.92
C ARG A 866 9.60 36.11 7.93
N ALA A 867 8.66 37.01 8.25
CA ALA A 867 7.61 37.42 7.32
C ALA A 867 8.19 38.13 6.08
N ALA A 868 9.17 39.02 6.27
CA ALA A 868 9.88 39.70 5.19
C ALA A 868 10.67 38.74 4.29
N ALA A 869 11.20 37.65 4.86
CA ALA A 869 11.82 36.61 4.05
C ALA A 869 10.80 35.98 3.08
N LEU A 870 9.63 35.57 3.57
CA LEU A 870 8.56 34.97 2.75
C LEU A 870 7.85 35.98 1.83
N ASP A 871 7.94 37.29 2.09
CA ASP A 871 7.48 38.32 1.15
C ASP A 871 8.14 38.20 -0.23
N ARG A 872 9.38 37.65 -0.28
CA ARG A 872 10.19 37.48 -1.49
C ARG A 872 9.88 36.21 -2.28
N TYR A 873 8.93 35.38 -1.84
CA TYR A 873 8.54 34.19 -2.62
C TYR A 873 8.06 34.62 -4.02
N PRO A 874 8.58 34.04 -5.12
CA PRO A 874 8.47 34.62 -6.47
C PRO A 874 7.02 34.81 -6.93
N ASP A 875 6.19 33.78 -6.78
CA ASP A 875 4.78 33.84 -7.13
C ASP A 875 3.91 33.44 -5.93
N LYS A 876 3.38 34.47 -5.27
CA LYS A 876 2.47 34.25 -4.14
C LYS A 876 1.24 33.46 -4.59
N ALA A 877 0.72 33.58 -5.82
CA ALA A 877 -0.50 32.91 -6.25
C ALA A 877 -0.37 31.38 -6.33
N THR A 878 0.81 30.87 -6.68
CA THR A 878 1.13 29.43 -6.74
C THR A 878 1.79 28.89 -5.47
N MET A 879 2.02 29.73 -4.46
CA MET A 879 2.56 29.33 -3.17
C MET A 879 1.83 28.09 -2.59
N PRO A 880 2.55 27.00 -2.26
CA PRO A 880 1.94 25.77 -1.75
C PRO A 880 1.18 25.97 -0.44
N THR A 881 0.12 25.19 -0.23
CA THR A 881 -0.77 25.27 0.94
C THR A 881 -0.02 25.32 2.28
N ALA A 882 1.00 24.47 2.46
CA ALA A 882 1.80 24.44 3.69
C ALA A 882 2.56 25.75 3.95
N LEU A 883 3.06 26.39 2.89
CA LEU A 883 3.75 27.67 2.97
C LEU A 883 2.77 28.83 3.15
N VAL A 884 1.59 28.76 2.52
CA VAL A 884 0.47 29.71 2.74
C VAL A 884 0.07 29.76 4.22
N TYR A 885 -0.13 28.60 4.86
CA TYR A 885 -0.51 28.56 6.28
C TYR A 885 0.57 29.16 7.18
N ARG A 886 1.84 28.84 6.92
CA ARG A 886 2.99 29.39 7.65
C ARG A 886 3.07 30.92 7.50
N TYR A 887 2.98 31.40 6.26
CA TYR A 887 3.08 32.81 5.95
C TYR A 887 1.90 33.61 6.51
N ALA A 888 0.67 33.10 6.41
CA ALA A 888 -0.52 33.73 6.98
C ALA A 888 -0.40 33.92 8.50
N ARG A 889 0.10 32.90 9.22
CA ARG A 889 0.36 32.99 10.67
C ARG A 889 1.45 34.02 11.00
N LEU A 890 2.53 34.06 10.21
CA LEU A 890 3.60 35.05 10.39
C LEU A 890 3.12 36.48 10.14
N LEU A 891 2.34 36.70 9.08
CA LEU A 891 1.73 38.00 8.79
C LEU A 891 0.79 38.44 9.91
N ALA A 892 -0.08 37.54 10.39
CA ALA A 892 -0.99 37.84 11.49
C ALA A 892 -0.22 38.18 12.78
N ALA A 893 0.83 37.42 13.11
CA ALA A 893 1.66 37.68 14.27
C ALA A 893 2.49 38.97 14.14
N ALA A 894 2.81 39.40 12.91
CA ALA A 894 3.41 40.70 12.61
C ALA A 894 2.39 41.85 12.55
N GLY A 895 1.09 41.60 12.79
CA GLY A 895 0.02 42.61 12.72
C GLY A 895 -0.47 42.95 11.30
N ARG A 896 0.00 42.24 10.27
CA ARG A 896 -0.34 42.42 8.84
C ARG A 896 -1.59 41.61 8.48
N PHE A 897 -2.71 41.85 9.16
CA PHE A 897 -3.92 41.00 9.09
C PHE A 897 -4.58 40.96 7.71
N ASP A 898 -4.70 42.09 7.01
CA ASP A 898 -5.34 42.10 5.69
C ASP A 898 -4.53 41.34 4.65
N GLU A 899 -3.20 41.35 4.77
CA GLU A 899 -2.32 40.53 3.94
C GLU A 899 -2.46 39.04 4.27
N ALA A 900 -2.53 38.69 5.56
CA ALA A 900 -2.76 37.32 6.01
C ALA A 900 -4.09 36.76 5.46
N GLU A 901 -5.18 37.54 5.54
CA GLU A 901 -6.49 37.12 5.06
C GLU A 901 -6.54 37.01 3.53
N ARG A 902 -5.86 37.91 2.79
CA ARG A 902 -5.77 37.86 1.32
C ARG A 902 -5.11 36.58 0.80
N LEU A 903 -4.26 35.93 1.57
CA LEU A 903 -3.63 34.67 1.17
C LEU A 903 -4.62 33.53 0.96
N PHE A 904 -5.83 33.57 1.54
CA PHE A 904 -6.80 32.48 1.38
C PHE A 904 -7.68 32.65 0.13
N VAL A 905 -7.78 33.86 -0.42
CA VAL A 905 -8.74 34.21 -1.47
C VAL A 905 -8.35 33.56 -2.81
N GLY A 906 -9.31 32.91 -3.46
CA GLY A 906 -9.13 32.35 -4.81
C GLY A 906 -8.29 31.06 -4.85
N ARG A 907 -7.99 30.44 -3.70
CA ARG A 907 -7.13 29.25 -3.62
C ARG A 907 -7.90 27.97 -3.39
N PHE A 908 -7.39 26.91 -4.00
CA PHE A 908 -7.64 25.55 -3.54
C PHE A 908 -6.68 25.23 -2.39
N LEU A 909 -7.23 24.88 -1.22
CA LEU A 909 -6.47 24.53 -0.03
C LEU A 909 -6.75 23.07 0.29
N SER A 910 -5.85 22.18 -0.16
CA SER A 910 -5.97 20.75 0.07
C SER A 910 -5.98 20.43 1.57
N ARG A 911 -6.84 19.48 1.95
CA ARG A 911 -6.83 18.87 3.30
C ARG A 911 -5.84 17.71 3.32
N VAL A 912 -5.25 17.52 4.51
CA VAL A 912 -4.37 16.39 4.84
C VAL A 912 -5.04 15.59 5.94
N GLU A 913 -5.09 14.27 5.81
CA GLU A 913 -5.61 13.39 6.87
C GLU A 913 -4.85 13.62 8.18
N GLY A 914 -5.58 13.87 9.27
CA GLY A 914 -4.99 14.21 10.58
C GLY A 914 -4.16 15.50 10.60
N GLY A 915 -4.13 16.28 9.52
CA GLY A 915 -3.26 17.45 9.36
C GLY A 915 -3.94 18.79 9.60
N THR A 916 -3.32 19.86 9.08
CA THR A 916 -3.82 21.24 9.29
C THR A 916 -5.08 21.51 8.47
N ASN A 917 -6.15 21.92 9.16
CA ASN A 917 -7.42 22.31 8.56
C ASN A 917 -7.41 23.80 8.16
N PRO A 918 -7.74 24.18 6.90
CA PRO A 918 -7.78 25.58 6.47
C PRO A 918 -8.69 26.46 7.34
N ARG A 919 -9.80 25.92 7.86
CA ARG A 919 -10.70 26.64 8.77
C ARG A 919 -9.99 27.03 10.06
N GLY A 920 -9.19 26.14 10.62
CA GLY A 920 -8.43 26.38 11.84
C GLY A 920 -7.45 27.54 11.67
N VAL A 921 -6.65 27.51 10.59
CA VAL A 921 -5.69 28.59 10.29
C VAL A 921 -6.39 29.92 10.03
N TRP A 922 -7.51 29.91 9.29
CA TRP A 922 -8.32 31.11 9.06
C TRP A 922 -8.85 31.70 10.38
N LEU A 923 -9.36 30.84 11.28
CA LEU A 923 -9.84 31.25 12.60
C LEU A 923 -8.70 31.80 13.48
N GLU A 924 -7.52 31.17 13.47
CA GLU A 924 -6.34 31.66 14.18
C GLU A 924 -5.95 33.07 13.72
N VAL A 925 -5.91 33.33 12.40
CA VAL A 925 -5.59 34.65 11.83
C VAL A 925 -6.62 35.70 12.26
N ARG A 926 -7.92 35.37 12.19
CA ARG A 926 -9.01 36.28 12.56
C ARG A 926 -9.05 36.54 14.07
N LEU A 927 -8.72 35.54 14.89
CA LEU A 927 -8.63 35.69 16.34
C LEU A 927 -7.44 36.54 16.75
N ALA A 928 -6.27 36.37 16.11
CA ALA A 928 -5.11 37.23 16.33
C ALA A 928 -5.44 38.70 16.01
N ARG A 929 -6.24 38.96 14.96
CA ARG A 929 -6.76 40.30 14.65
C ARG A 929 -7.65 40.85 15.77
N ALA A 930 -8.57 40.03 16.28
CA ALA A 930 -9.47 40.42 17.36
C ALA A 930 -8.70 40.71 18.67
N ASP A 931 -7.72 39.88 19.04
CA ASP A 931 -6.89 40.10 20.21
C ASP A 931 -6.04 41.38 20.08
N SER A 932 -5.44 41.63 18.91
CA SER A 932 -4.69 42.88 18.65
C SER A 932 -5.57 44.13 18.79
N LEU A 933 -6.80 44.09 18.29
CA LEU A 933 -7.77 45.18 18.46
C LEU A 933 -8.16 45.36 19.93
N ALA A 934 -8.43 44.28 20.64
CA ALA A 934 -8.76 44.32 22.07
C ALA A 934 -7.59 44.85 22.92
N ALA A 935 -6.35 44.45 22.62
CA ALA A 935 -5.14 44.92 23.31
C ALA A 935 -4.95 46.44 23.19
N ARG A 936 -5.28 47.02 22.03
CA ARG A 936 -5.25 48.47 21.77
C ARG A 936 -6.52 49.22 22.20
N GLY A 937 -7.49 48.55 22.82
CA GLY A 937 -8.73 49.18 23.32
C GLY A 937 -9.86 49.33 22.30
N ALA A 938 -9.69 48.84 21.06
CA ALA A 938 -10.72 48.87 20.01
C ALA A 938 -11.76 47.74 20.19
N CYS A 939 -12.42 47.69 21.34
CA CYS A 939 -13.24 46.55 21.75
C CYS A 939 -14.52 46.37 20.93
N ALA A 940 -15.11 47.45 20.40
CA ALA A 940 -16.24 47.36 19.48
C ALA A 940 -15.84 46.59 18.21
N ASP A 941 -14.64 46.84 17.69
CA ASP A 941 -14.12 46.23 16.47
C ASP A 941 -13.74 44.77 16.71
N ALA A 942 -13.09 44.49 17.84
CA ALA A 942 -12.78 43.12 18.27
C ALA A 942 -14.06 42.27 18.37
N ARG A 943 -15.13 42.78 19.00
CA ARG A 943 -16.43 42.08 19.09
C ARG A 943 -17.07 41.86 17.72
N ARG A 944 -16.94 42.81 16.76
CA ARG A 944 -17.41 42.61 15.38
C ARG A 944 -16.65 41.48 14.68
N VAL A 945 -15.34 41.37 14.88
CA VAL A 945 -14.55 40.25 14.35
C VAL A 945 -15.02 38.93 14.96
N LEU A 946 -15.15 38.84 16.30
CA LEU A 946 -15.63 37.64 16.99
C LEU A 946 -17.00 37.17 16.49
N ALA A 947 -17.96 38.11 16.33
CA ALA A 947 -19.31 37.82 15.84
C ALA A 947 -19.35 37.35 14.36
N SER A 948 -18.26 37.55 13.62
CA SER A 948 -18.13 37.15 12.22
C SER A 948 -17.41 35.81 12.02
N LEU A 949 -16.80 35.22 13.05
CA LEU A 949 -15.92 34.05 12.90
C LEU A 949 -16.60 32.85 12.25
N ALA A 950 -17.90 32.63 12.55
CA ALA A 950 -18.67 31.52 11.99
C ALA A 950 -19.44 31.89 10.71
N ARG A 951 -19.36 33.14 10.23
CA ARG A 951 -20.12 33.59 9.07
C ARG A 951 -19.42 33.17 7.77
N PRO A 952 -20.15 32.64 6.78
CA PRO A 952 -19.58 32.33 5.47
C PRO A 952 -18.97 33.56 4.79
N VAL A 953 -17.77 33.39 4.24
CA VAL A 953 -17.10 34.36 3.38
C VAL A 953 -17.27 33.92 1.93
N ARG A 954 -17.95 34.74 1.12
CA ARG A 954 -18.34 34.39 -0.26
C ARG A 954 -17.18 33.87 -1.12
N THR A 955 -16.00 34.45 -0.95
CA THR A 955 -14.78 34.14 -1.71
C THR A 955 -13.99 32.95 -1.16
N LEU A 956 -14.39 32.38 -0.02
CA LEU A 956 -13.70 31.28 0.65
C LEU A 956 -14.63 30.07 0.84
N PRO A 957 -14.67 29.12 -0.13
CA PRO A 957 -15.60 28.00 -0.09
C PRO A 957 -15.57 27.19 1.22
N PHE A 958 -14.40 27.01 1.83
CA PHE A 958 -14.22 26.26 3.08
C PHE A 958 -14.91 26.91 4.30
N THR A 959 -15.40 28.15 4.20
CA THR A 959 -16.07 28.85 5.32
C THR A 959 -17.59 28.68 5.33
N ARG A 960 -18.17 28.01 4.32
CA ARG A 960 -19.64 27.88 4.17
C ARG A 960 -20.29 27.01 5.26
N ASP A 961 -19.51 26.13 5.88
CA ASP A 961 -19.91 25.20 6.93
C ASP A 961 -18.70 24.82 7.81
N GLY A 962 -18.91 24.00 8.84
CA GLY A 962 -17.83 23.45 9.67
C GLY A 962 -17.17 24.46 10.65
N MET A 963 -17.44 25.76 10.49
CA MET A 963 -16.81 26.82 11.28
C MET A 963 -17.21 26.77 12.76
N ALA A 964 -18.48 26.46 13.04
CA ALA A 964 -19.01 26.40 14.40
C ALA A 964 -18.47 25.19 15.19
N GLU A 965 -18.22 24.03 14.54
CA GLU A 965 -17.49 22.94 15.20
C GLU A 965 -16.06 23.33 15.52
N GLN A 966 -15.34 23.96 14.58
CA GLN A 966 -13.96 24.35 14.80
C GLN A 966 -13.81 25.34 15.97
N LEU A 967 -14.71 26.31 16.08
CA LEU A 967 -14.75 27.24 17.22
C LEU A 967 -15.00 26.56 18.57
N ARG A 968 -15.62 25.38 18.59
CA ARG A 968 -15.84 24.59 19.81
C ARG A 968 -14.60 23.79 20.24
N THR A 969 -13.54 23.77 19.45
CA THR A 969 -12.28 23.15 19.88
C THR A 969 -11.72 23.86 21.11
N PRO A 970 -11.13 23.15 22.10
CA PRO A 970 -10.71 23.76 23.36
C PRO A 970 -9.75 24.95 23.20
N ALA A 971 -8.85 24.88 22.20
CA ALA A 971 -7.87 25.93 21.95
C ALA A 971 -8.53 27.23 21.43
N LEU A 972 -9.40 27.12 20.42
CA LEU A 972 -10.06 28.28 19.82
C LEU A 972 -11.14 28.85 20.75
N ALA A 973 -11.90 27.99 21.44
CA ALA A 973 -12.89 28.43 22.42
C ALA A 973 -12.25 29.23 23.57
N ARG A 974 -11.09 28.78 24.06
CA ARG A 974 -10.31 29.50 25.07
C ARG A 974 -9.84 30.86 24.55
N HIS A 975 -9.28 30.91 23.36
CA HIS A 975 -8.80 32.16 22.76
C HIS A 975 -9.95 33.17 22.55
N VAL A 976 -11.13 32.72 22.11
CA VAL A 976 -12.34 33.56 22.03
C VAL A 976 -12.71 34.15 23.40
N ALA A 977 -12.68 33.31 24.45
CA ALA A 977 -12.98 33.74 25.81
C ALA A 977 -11.96 34.77 26.34
N GLU A 978 -10.66 34.56 26.06
CA GLU A 978 -9.58 35.48 26.45
C GLU A 978 -9.75 36.87 25.80
N VAL A 979 -10.01 36.93 24.49
CA VAL A 979 -10.25 38.19 23.78
C VAL A 979 -11.50 38.88 24.33
N SER A 980 -12.57 38.11 24.59
CA SER A 980 -13.82 38.64 25.16
C SER A 980 -13.60 39.22 26.56
N ALA A 981 -12.84 38.53 27.42
CA ALA A 981 -12.52 38.96 28.77
C ALA A 981 -11.64 40.22 28.81
N ARG A 982 -10.71 40.36 27.87
CA ARG A 982 -9.88 41.57 27.72
C ARG A 982 -10.75 42.81 27.46
N CYS A 983 -11.87 42.64 26.77
CA CYS A 983 -12.82 43.69 26.44
C CYS A 983 -13.96 43.89 27.44
N THR A 984 -14.00 43.15 28.54
CA THR A 984 -14.93 43.39 29.67
C THR A 984 -14.22 43.94 30.90
N ARG A 985 -12.89 43.79 31.00
CA ARG A 985 -12.06 44.33 32.10
C ARG A 985 -11.58 45.78 31.88
N ARG A 986 -11.85 46.35 30.71
CA ARG A 986 -11.61 47.75 30.33
C ARG A 986 -12.93 48.33 29.87
#